data_AF-A0A955I9C7-F1
#
_entry.id   AF-A0A955I9C7-F1
#
_cell.length_a   1.000
_cell.length_b   1.000
_cell.length_c   1.000
_cell.angle_alpha   90.00
_cell.angle_beta   90.00
_cell.angle_gamma   90.00
#
_symmetry.space_group_name_H-M   'P 1'
#
loop_
_entity.id
_entity.type
_entity.pdbx_description
1 polymer ?
#
loop_
_entity_poly.entity_id
_entity_poly.type
_entity_poly.pdbx_seq_one_letter_code
_entity_poly.pdbx_strand_id
1 'polypeptide(L)'
;TPVSRTSADPIWYSTMDDVAALTTPVIGKGVTAQNLTFVSGVTGSSAKIDASSEYAAVGAIPYSTPPVSFKKDMGAIEFYYKPDVSASVAQTMTLFNVRVDASNQLKLYKQSGSNPMWLEYTHSGSTKSIQVPYTSFLPYWNIGSWTKFRVEWDRTKSTPDDLKLFLDNDRPTPTKTGAVFSDMAGDPTLYIGNVTNTGSEQAMGAIDDFTIFGDPDSRTYVVNSTLDEGDSDIGDLECYTASSVCTLRAAIQEANSTTNLDKIVFEIPGGDVQTINLSNALPTITNPLEIDGTTQAGADCVTKDLRVVLDGDNLTSPGISFSNVSGGGVMGLVIHGFSQGINYTSSTGGSVKCNVIGLAQDGVTVMGNSESGITLESSSSTNTIGGIVEGEGNVISANYNGIDIKSSNNNVIQGNYIGTNKGGEYSRGNTSKGIQIDNSTGTEIGDADTNSLPASCTGACNVISGNESGIYYFKGTSASNDNVIEGNFIGVDKTGEFQVTNNYGVRASKVSNLSINYNMIASVVSSVYAQAEASAVISNITVDNNYIGINRSGDTVLMDSDNAIWLYSSLVSSLTTANVTNNIIVGAVRGSGINVQGVNTSGVSIKSNYIGTNSADAGLGNKYGIYFLSPNATNNVIGGANPADGNIIANNDSYGIYLYATVNTLTRNNTINNNGNDGILLSGSTVSKNNTIIENSIYNNTGMGINLRTIASNKVSFNDKDDTDSTTAGDGPNDLQNFPVLTKATYEGTTLSIYGGFQSEEGKYYRLDFYSNELNDDTGFGEGENHIHTITGVEANNPVYDFSVTPIVVTSLTLPSGHKYISATATECGEVACTTLFNTSEFGLTGFDGHIIGKGLELDTTTPTYPRFYVAGDGVGNIPDLFAFDILSDSSLDLVMGLNTRGEMSATGIVGLDYNNFASAGYAKGEANNVSPQYQIFNILDGYQCGYTIGTNVKSTDIKIGSNGVGSKYVYIVSDSPDEELTLMQGEASSSGFAKYGEYLSEVRDMGTPIQYYHSLIWEQSIDVNEGGEIKIQLRSGDSTDLSNEEWYGPDGTRGTFFELGAETEGYVIPKVIQGKRYLQYRVLMETNQNASPTLDSITIRYGN
;
A
#
# COMPACT_ATOMS: atom_id res chain seq x y z
N THR A 1 -7.83 60.66 3.95
CA THR A 1 -6.37 60.55 4.02
C THR A 1 -6.04 59.32 4.83
N PRO A 2 -5.14 58.44 4.36
CA PRO A 2 -5.11 57.06 4.81
C PRO A 2 -4.54 56.99 6.22
N VAL A 3 -5.41 56.65 7.16
CA VAL A 3 -5.02 56.17 8.49
C VAL A 3 -5.78 54.86 8.66
N SER A 4 -5.30 53.78 8.05
CA SER A 4 -5.68 52.44 8.51
C SER A 4 -4.83 52.13 9.72
N ARG A 5 -5.18 52.75 10.86
CA ARG A 5 -4.96 52.13 12.16
C ARG A 5 -5.95 50.97 12.24
N THR A 6 -5.62 49.82 11.69
CA THR A 6 -6.30 48.59 12.10
C THR A 6 -5.67 48.19 13.43
N SER A 7 -6.21 48.74 14.52
CA SER A 7 -6.27 47.99 15.77
C SER A 7 -6.80 46.58 15.43
N ALA A 8 -6.35 45.55 16.17
CA ALA A 8 -6.81 44.17 16.06
C ALA A 8 -8.24 44.06 15.52
N ASP A 9 -8.50 43.20 14.54
CA ASP A 9 -9.86 43.04 13.98
C ASP A 9 -10.87 42.98 15.14
N PRO A 10 -11.88 43.86 15.16
CA PRO A 10 -12.84 43.85 16.24
C PRO A 10 -13.55 42.51 16.23
N ILE A 11 -13.47 41.79 17.35
CA ILE A 11 -14.27 40.57 17.54
C ILE A 11 -15.76 40.89 17.47
N TRP A 12 -16.11 42.15 17.74
CA TRP A 12 -17.46 42.67 17.61
C TRP A 12 -17.47 44.18 17.37
N TYR A 13 -18.30 44.64 16.43
CA TYR A 13 -18.57 46.08 16.19
C TYR A 13 -20.04 46.33 15.88
N SER A 14 -20.57 47.44 16.41
CA SER A 14 -21.90 47.96 16.08
C SER A 14 -21.90 49.50 16.14
N THR A 15 -22.33 50.12 15.05
CA THR A 15 -22.77 51.53 15.04
C THR A 15 -24.11 51.59 15.78
N MET A 16 -24.26 52.45 16.79
CA MET A 16 -25.56 52.57 17.47
C MET A 16 -26.54 53.45 16.67
N ASP A 17 -26.21 53.78 15.42
CA ASP A 17 -26.98 54.66 14.53
C ASP A 17 -28.36 54.13 14.08
N ASP A 18 -28.64 52.81 14.18
CA ASP A 18 -29.94 52.21 13.85
C ASP A 18 -30.22 50.91 14.65
N VAL A 19 -31.51 50.64 14.91
CA VAL A 19 -32.04 49.45 15.57
C VAL A 19 -31.64 48.15 14.86
N ALA A 20 -31.49 48.19 13.52
CA ALA A 20 -31.00 47.06 12.75
C ALA A 20 -29.54 46.71 13.09
N ALA A 21 -28.67 47.70 13.28
CA ALA A 21 -27.27 47.50 13.63
C ALA A 21 -27.08 46.97 15.07
N LEU A 22 -28.03 47.25 15.97
CA LEU A 22 -28.08 46.69 17.33
C LEU A 22 -28.52 45.21 17.36
N THR A 23 -29.30 44.76 16.37
CA THR A 23 -29.82 43.39 16.27
C THR A 23 -29.00 42.48 15.34
N THR A 24 -28.14 43.07 14.49
CA THR A 24 -27.25 42.36 13.55
C THR A 24 -25.83 42.94 13.53
N PRO A 25 -25.06 42.81 14.63
CA PRO A 25 -23.70 43.33 14.70
C PRO A 25 -22.73 42.58 13.76
N VAL A 26 -21.64 43.23 13.39
CA VAL A 26 -20.55 42.59 12.63
C VAL A 26 -19.70 41.76 13.60
N ILE A 27 -19.50 40.48 13.27
CA ILE A 27 -18.81 39.49 14.10
C ILE A 27 -17.57 39.01 13.37
N GLY A 28 -16.41 39.05 14.04
CA GLY A 28 -15.14 38.58 13.48
C GLY A 28 -15.12 37.06 13.23
N LYS A 29 -14.29 36.62 12.27
CA LYS A 29 -14.13 35.19 11.90
C LYS A 29 -13.70 34.36 13.13
N GLY A 30 -14.39 33.26 13.42
CA GLY A 30 -14.11 32.40 14.59
C GLY A 30 -14.88 32.76 15.87
N VAL A 31 -15.76 33.77 15.83
CA VAL A 31 -16.63 34.16 16.94
C VAL A 31 -18.09 33.82 16.59
N THR A 32 -18.82 33.20 17.52
CA THR A 32 -20.29 33.07 17.42
C THR A 32 -20.90 34.05 18.41
N ALA A 33 -21.50 35.15 17.93
CA ALA A 33 -22.27 36.04 18.79
C ALA A 33 -23.74 35.99 18.36
N GLN A 34 -24.60 35.45 19.21
CA GLN A 34 -26.05 35.66 19.10
C GLN A 34 -26.55 36.28 20.40
N ASN A 35 -27.49 37.22 20.31
CA ASN A 35 -28.32 37.72 21.43
C ASN A 35 -27.62 38.55 22.54
N LEU A 36 -26.78 39.54 22.18
CA LEU A 36 -26.46 40.63 23.12
C LEU A 36 -27.73 41.46 23.38
N THR A 37 -28.13 41.58 24.65
CA THR A 37 -29.29 42.39 25.04
C THR A 37 -28.83 43.74 25.56
N PHE A 38 -29.10 44.81 24.80
CA PHE A 38 -28.99 46.17 25.31
C PHE A 38 -30.14 46.43 26.28
N VAL A 39 -29.85 46.50 27.57
CA VAL A 39 -30.85 46.84 28.58
C VAL A 39 -30.71 48.32 28.89
N SER A 40 -31.62 49.15 28.36
CA SER A 40 -31.79 50.49 28.91
C SER A 40 -32.29 50.34 30.35
N GLY A 41 -31.79 51.15 31.28
CA GLY A 41 -32.31 51.22 32.64
C GLY A 41 -33.85 51.31 32.66
N VAL A 42 -34.45 50.72 33.70
CA VAL A 42 -35.88 50.48 33.94
C VAL A 42 -36.85 51.41 33.19
N THR A 43 -37.88 50.82 32.58
CA THR A 43 -39.00 51.45 31.85
C THR A 43 -39.30 52.88 32.34
N GLY A 44 -38.93 53.87 31.52
CA GLY A 44 -39.20 55.29 31.74
C GLY A 44 -37.98 56.21 31.70
N SER A 45 -36.75 55.70 31.55
CA SER A 45 -35.53 56.53 31.45
C SER A 45 -34.57 55.99 30.39
N SER A 46 -34.71 56.46 29.15
CA SER A 46 -33.89 56.07 28.01
C SER A 46 -32.45 56.58 28.12
N ALA A 47 -31.47 55.69 27.93
CA ALA A 47 -30.18 56.09 27.35
C ALA A 47 -30.49 56.69 25.96
N LYS A 48 -29.98 57.89 25.67
CA LYS A 48 -30.15 58.50 24.35
C LYS A 48 -29.12 57.88 23.42
N ILE A 49 -29.59 57.06 22.49
CA ILE A 49 -28.85 56.66 21.31
C ILE A 49 -29.00 57.84 20.34
N ASP A 50 -27.91 58.45 19.88
CA ASP A 50 -27.95 59.67 19.05
C ASP A 50 -28.27 59.33 17.58
N ALA A 51 -29.42 58.68 17.35
CA ALA A 51 -30.05 58.68 16.04
C ALA A 51 -31.13 59.78 16.06
N SER A 52 -30.97 60.79 15.21
CA SER A 52 -31.84 61.95 15.06
C SER A 52 -33.33 61.68 15.38
N SER A 53 -33.75 62.02 16.60
CA SER A 53 -35.12 62.26 17.07
C SER A 53 -36.28 61.27 16.80
N GLU A 54 -36.10 60.10 16.16
CA GLU A 54 -37.25 59.30 15.70
C GLU A 54 -37.55 57.95 16.39
N TYR A 55 -36.72 57.45 17.31
CA TYR A 55 -36.95 56.12 17.91
C TYR A 55 -36.91 56.09 19.44
N ALA A 56 -37.99 56.57 20.06
CA ALA A 56 -38.30 56.31 21.46
C ALA A 56 -39.20 55.07 21.58
N ALA A 57 -38.60 53.90 21.80
CA ALA A 57 -39.12 52.75 22.56
C ALA A 57 -38.53 51.44 22.02
N VAL A 58 -37.62 50.82 22.78
CA VAL A 58 -37.34 49.39 22.62
C VAL A 58 -37.65 48.72 23.95
N GLY A 59 -38.76 47.98 23.97
CA GLY A 59 -39.14 47.12 25.09
C GLY A 59 -38.19 45.92 25.17
N ALA A 60 -37.88 45.49 26.39
CA ALA A 60 -37.10 44.29 26.66
C ALA A 60 -37.71 43.07 25.95
N ILE A 61 -36.90 42.35 25.15
CA ILE A 61 -37.26 41.04 24.61
C ILE A 61 -36.61 39.99 25.51
N PRO A 62 -37.39 39.09 26.17
CA PRO A 62 -36.83 37.95 26.87
C PRO A 62 -36.80 36.75 25.91
N TYR A 63 -35.63 36.19 25.62
CA TYR A 63 -35.56 34.82 25.08
C TYR A 63 -34.39 34.01 25.62
N SER A 64 -34.75 32.75 25.86
CA SER A 64 -33.99 31.62 26.39
C SER A 64 -33.30 30.86 25.25
N THR A 65 -31.98 30.96 25.13
CA THR A 65 -31.01 29.93 24.67
C THR A 65 -29.65 30.61 24.50
N PRO A 66 -28.52 29.97 24.88
CA PRO A 66 -27.23 30.66 25.06
C PRO A 66 -26.52 30.82 23.72
N PRO A 67 -25.87 31.97 23.42
CA PRO A 67 -24.40 31.97 23.38
C PRO A 67 -23.70 33.36 23.42
N VAL A 68 -22.73 33.58 24.33
CA VAL A 68 -21.41 34.18 24.01
C VAL A 68 -20.44 33.77 25.12
N SER A 69 -19.29 33.15 24.79
CA SER A 69 -18.17 33.04 25.74
C SER A 69 -17.00 33.87 25.25
N PHE A 70 -16.73 35.00 25.91
CA PHE A 70 -15.48 35.75 25.72
C PHE A 70 -14.38 35.07 26.55
N LYS A 71 -13.77 34.02 26.02
CA LYS A 71 -12.59 33.41 26.66
C LYS A 71 -11.32 34.13 26.20
N LYS A 72 -11.02 35.30 26.77
CA LYS A 72 -9.66 35.88 26.59
C LYS A 72 -9.14 36.52 27.87
N ASP A 73 -7.88 36.20 28.18
CA ASP A 73 -7.09 36.81 29.25
C ASP A 73 -6.82 38.30 29.05
N MET A 74 -6.99 38.77 27.82
CA MET A 74 -6.71 40.14 27.41
C MET A 74 -7.81 40.63 26.47
N GLY A 75 -8.15 41.91 26.53
CA GLY A 75 -9.12 42.51 25.63
C GLY A 75 -9.19 44.02 25.71
N ALA A 76 -9.93 44.64 24.78
CA ALA A 76 -10.28 46.05 24.87
C ALA A 76 -11.72 46.32 24.47
N ILE A 77 -12.33 47.35 25.08
CA ILE A 77 -13.62 47.91 24.69
C ILE A 77 -13.40 49.35 24.31
N GLU A 78 -14.00 49.78 23.21
CA GLU A 78 -13.92 51.14 22.70
C GLU A 78 -15.33 51.65 22.35
N PHE A 79 -15.62 52.90 22.65
CA PHE A 79 -16.89 53.55 22.30
C PHE A 79 -16.77 55.07 22.39
N TYR A 80 -17.64 55.79 21.71
CA TYR A 80 -17.80 57.22 21.87
C TYR A 80 -18.87 57.52 22.93
N TYR A 81 -18.62 58.51 23.77
CA TYR A 81 -19.54 58.97 24.80
C TYR A 81 -19.69 60.49 24.74
N LYS A 82 -20.93 60.95 24.79
CA LYS A 82 -21.29 62.37 24.78
C LYS A 82 -22.05 62.70 26.07
N PRO A 83 -21.41 63.38 27.04
CA PRO A 83 -22.06 63.69 28.31
C PRO A 83 -23.15 64.74 28.13
N ASP A 84 -24.32 64.52 28.75
CA ASP A 84 -25.41 65.51 28.85
C ASP A 84 -25.25 66.41 30.08
N VAL A 85 -24.26 66.13 30.94
CA VAL A 85 -24.03 66.84 32.21
C VAL A 85 -22.57 67.15 32.47
N SER A 86 -22.36 68.19 33.27
CA SER A 86 -21.02 68.58 33.75
C SER A 86 -20.38 67.44 34.54
N ALA A 87 -19.06 67.27 34.40
CA ALA A 87 -18.29 66.35 35.23
C ALA A 87 -18.39 66.67 36.75
N SER A 88 -18.82 67.88 37.11
CA SER A 88 -18.90 68.39 38.49
C SER A 88 -20.18 68.04 39.26
N VAL A 89 -21.09 67.21 38.70
CA VAL A 89 -22.33 66.85 39.38
C VAL A 89 -22.05 65.96 40.60
N ALA A 90 -22.71 66.22 41.73
CA ALA A 90 -22.49 65.56 43.02
C ALA A 90 -23.16 64.17 43.16
N GLN A 91 -23.77 63.65 42.09
CA GLN A 91 -24.52 62.39 42.07
C GLN A 91 -23.63 61.21 41.67
N THR A 92 -24.07 60.00 42.00
CA THR A 92 -23.41 58.78 41.52
C THR A 92 -23.78 58.59 40.05
N MET A 93 -22.80 58.30 39.20
CA MET A 93 -23.03 58.15 37.76
C MET A 93 -22.26 56.96 37.25
N THR A 94 -22.94 55.91 36.79
CA THR A 94 -22.30 54.81 36.05
C THR A 94 -22.36 55.16 34.57
N LEU A 95 -21.21 55.24 33.91
CA LEU A 95 -21.11 55.56 32.49
C LEU A 95 -21.44 54.31 31.70
N PHE A 96 -20.72 53.24 32.00
CA PHE A 96 -20.99 51.91 31.47
C PHE A 96 -20.69 50.85 32.53
N ASN A 97 -21.36 49.72 32.40
CA ASN A 97 -21.11 48.53 33.19
C ASN A 97 -21.36 47.29 32.34
N VAL A 98 -20.30 46.55 32.03
CA VAL A 98 -20.42 45.22 31.43
C VAL A 98 -20.40 44.21 32.58
N ARG A 99 -21.53 43.56 32.87
CA ARG A 99 -21.60 42.61 33.99
C ARG A 99 -22.32 41.34 33.62
N VAL A 100 -21.84 40.22 34.15
CA VAL A 100 -22.59 38.96 34.15
C VAL A 100 -23.54 38.92 35.35
N ASP A 101 -23.00 39.23 36.53
CA ASP A 101 -23.74 39.30 37.78
C ASP A 101 -23.09 40.33 38.73
N ALA A 102 -23.60 40.46 39.95
CA ALA A 102 -23.08 41.41 40.94
C ALA A 102 -21.64 41.10 41.40
N SER A 103 -21.17 39.87 41.17
CA SER A 103 -19.84 39.38 41.52
C SER A 103 -18.88 39.41 40.34
N ASN A 104 -19.34 39.75 39.13
CA ASN A 104 -18.61 39.66 37.86
C ASN A 104 -18.96 40.87 36.96
N GLN A 105 -18.21 41.97 37.06
CA GLN A 105 -18.48 43.20 36.30
C GLN A 105 -17.25 44.07 35.98
N LEU A 106 -17.24 44.74 34.83
CA LEU A 106 -16.35 45.84 34.47
C LEU A 106 -17.18 47.12 34.40
N LYS A 107 -16.90 48.07 35.29
CA LYS A 107 -17.74 49.23 35.55
C LYS A 107 -16.92 50.52 35.60
N LEU A 108 -17.30 51.51 34.81
CA LEU A 108 -16.77 52.87 34.95
C LEU A 108 -17.85 53.76 35.57
N TYR A 109 -17.55 54.36 36.73
CA TYR A 109 -18.51 55.16 37.46
C TYR A 109 -17.87 56.28 38.29
N LYS A 110 -18.71 57.23 38.70
CA LYS A 110 -18.43 58.28 39.66
C LYS A 110 -19.26 58.02 40.92
N GLN A 111 -18.65 58.17 42.10
CA GLN A 111 -19.35 58.02 43.39
C GLN A 111 -19.82 59.39 43.93
N SER A 112 -21.02 59.44 44.50
CA SER A 112 -21.55 60.64 45.17
C SER A 112 -20.57 61.19 46.21
N GLY A 113 -20.35 62.52 46.19
CA GLY A 113 -19.43 63.21 47.10
C GLY A 113 -17.94 62.97 46.87
N SER A 114 -17.54 62.27 45.80
CA SER A 114 -16.13 61.98 45.46
C SER A 114 -15.72 62.67 44.15
N ASN A 115 -14.53 63.27 44.12
CA ASN A 115 -13.99 63.93 42.92
C ASN A 115 -13.50 62.95 41.83
N PRO A 116 -12.74 61.87 42.12
CA PRO A 116 -12.25 60.96 41.08
C PRO A 116 -13.35 60.08 40.46
N MET A 117 -13.07 59.65 39.23
CA MET A 117 -13.78 58.56 38.56
C MET A 117 -13.15 57.23 38.97
N TRP A 118 -13.96 56.18 38.97
CA TRP A 118 -13.58 54.83 39.36
C TRP A 118 -13.82 53.88 38.20
N LEU A 119 -12.76 53.23 37.73
CA LEU A 119 -12.85 52.05 36.88
C LEU A 119 -12.71 50.82 37.77
N GLU A 120 -13.76 50.03 37.87
CA GLU A 120 -13.84 48.82 38.69
C GLU A 120 -13.93 47.57 37.83
N TYR A 121 -13.18 46.54 38.23
CA TYR A 121 -13.33 45.18 37.74
C TYR A 121 -13.59 44.26 38.94
N THR A 122 -14.78 43.66 39.02
CA THR A 122 -15.18 42.69 40.04
C THR A 122 -15.25 41.31 39.42
N HIS A 123 -14.66 40.29 40.06
CA HIS A 123 -14.79 38.88 39.70
C HIS A 123 -14.86 37.98 40.95
N SER A 124 -15.80 37.04 40.98
CA SER A 124 -16.06 36.16 42.14
C SER A 124 -16.12 36.92 43.49
N GLY A 125 -16.59 38.18 43.46
CA GLY A 125 -16.66 39.06 44.63
C GLY A 125 -15.37 39.81 44.99
N SER A 126 -14.25 39.57 44.31
CA SER A 126 -13.00 40.33 44.45
C SER A 126 -13.00 41.51 43.49
N THR A 127 -12.73 42.73 43.96
CA THR A 127 -12.77 43.96 43.14
C THR A 127 -11.40 44.62 43.05
N LYS A 128 -10.93 44.85 41.82
CA LYS A 128 -9.90 45.83 41.50
C LYS A 128 -10.56 47.16 41.15
N SER A 129 -9.93 48.24 41.56
CA SER A 129 -10.41 49.58 41.23
C SER A 129 -9.25 50.51 40.93
N ILE A 130 -9.38 51.31 39.88
CA ILE A 130 -8.46 52.39 39.54
C ILE A 130 -9.20 53.70 39.78
N GLN A 131 -8.58 54.55 40.59
CA GLN A 131 -8.99 55.95 40.72
C GLN A 131 -8.31 56.76 39.61
N VAL A 132 -9.12 57.44 38.83
CA VAL A 132 -8.65 58.39 37.83
C VAL A 132 -9.01 59.80 38.31
N PRO A 133 -8.01 60.68 38.53
CA PRO A 133 -8.25 62.03 39.02
C PRO A 133 -9.20 62.82 38.12
N TYR A 134 -10.08 63.59 38.76
CA TYR A 134 -11.04 64.47 38.07
C TYR A 134 -10.39 65.39 37.04
N THR A 135 -9.21 65.93 37.37
CA THR A 135 -8.44 66.84 36.50
C THR A 135 -8.05 66.20 35.18
N SER A 136 -7.96 64.87 35.13
CA SER A 136 -7.59 64.12 33.93
C SER A 136 -8.75 63.95 32.93
N PHE A 137 -10.00 64.13 33.37
CA PHE A 137 -11.18 64.09 32.48
C PHE A 137 -11.60 65.46 31.98
N LEU A 138 -11.30 66.54 32.72
CA LEU A 138 -11.72 67.90 32.38
C LEU A 138 -11.48 68.32 30.92
N PRO A 139 -10.34 67.97 30.27
CA PRO A 139 -10.12 68.32 28.87
C PRO A 139 -11.08 67.59 27.90
N TYR A 140 -11.50 66.38 28.27
CA TYR A 140 -12.24 65.44 27.44
C TYR A 140 -13.71 65.31 27.85
N TRP A 141 -14.17 66.05 28.87
CA TRP A 141 -15.54 65.98 29.38
C TRP A 141 -16.28 67.29 29.13
N ASN A 142 -16.61 67.53 27.87
CA ASN A 142 -17.37 68.71 27.44
C ASN A 142 -18.81 68.31 27.15
N ILE A 143 -19.75 68.97 27.84
CA ILE A 143 -21.20 68.71 27.67
C ILE A 143 -21.56 68.81 26.19
N GLY A 144 -22.22 67.78 25.66
CA GLY A 144 -22.66 67.71 24.27
C GLY A 144 -21.57 67.47 23.24
N SER A 145 -20.32 67.23 23.65
CA SER A 145 -19.21 66.85 22.75
C SER A 145 -18.94 65.35 22.85
N TRP A 146 -18.60 64.71 21.73
CA TRP A 146 -18.20 63.31 21.71
C TRP A 146 -16.76 63.15 22.18
N THR A 147 -16.55 62.13 23.01
CA THR A 147 -15.25 61.74 23.54
C THR A 147 -15.08 60.23 23.37
N LYS A 148 -13.95 59.81 22.83
CA LYS A 148 -13.63 58.39 22.66
C LYS A 148 -13.14 57.79 23.97
N PHE A 149 -13.79 56.73 24.43
CA PHE A 149 -13.38 55.92 25.56
C PHE A 149 -12.79 54.62 25.03
N ARG A 150 -11.64 54.21 25.59
CA ARG A 150 -11.10 52.87 25.40
C ARG A 150 -10.65 52.30 26.72
N VAL A 151 -11.09 51.09 27.04
CA VAL A 151 -10.73 50.35 28.25
C VAL A 151 -10.06 49.06 27.84
N GLU A 152 -8.83 48.86 28.27
CA GLU A 152 -8.07 47.63 28.02
C GLU A 152 -7.91 46.86 29.32
N TRP A 153 -7.99 45.53 29.25
CA TRP A 153 -7.65 44.65 30.35
C TRP A 153 -6.65 43.60 29.89
N ASP A 154 -5.70 43.27 30.77
CA ASP A 154 -4.74 42.19 30.58
C ASP A 154 -4.54 41.49 31.92
N ARG A 155 -5.08 40.27 32.03
CA ARG A 155 -5.07 39.45 33.23
C ARG A 155 -3.75 38.71 33.44
N THR A 156 -2.85 38.71 32.46
CA THR A 156 -1.54 38.06 32.55
C THR A 156 -0.52 38.92 33.30
N LYS A 157 -0.77 40.24 33.38
CA LYS A 157 0.11 41.22 34.04
C LYS A 157 -0.34 41.50 35.48
N SER A 158 0.65 41.77 36.36
CA SER A 158 0.44 42.11 37.79
C SER A 158 0.91 43.53 38.15
N THR A 159 1.10 44.36 37.13
CA THR A 159 1.59 45.76 37.20
C THR A 159 0.45 46.76 37.00
N PRO A 160 0.66 48.08 37.15
CA PRO A 160 -0.34 49.13 36.84
C PRO A 160 -0.87 49.19 35.40
N ASP A 161 -0.46 48.26 34.52
CA ASP A 161 -0.86 48.14 33.12
C ASP A 161 -1.89 47.02 32.86
N ASP A 162 -2.37 46.36 33.92
CA ASP A 162 -3.36 45.28 33.92
C ASP A 162 -4.79 45.76 33.57
N LEU A 163 -5.08 47.03 33.82
CA LEU A 163 -6.34 47.67 33.47
C LEU A 163 -6.06 49.13 33.08
N LYS A 164 -6.40 49.52 31.85
CA LYS A 164 -6.11 50.85 31.29
C LYS A 164 -7.38 51.54 30.85
N LEU A 165 -7.42 52.87 31.02
CA LEU A 165 -8.44 53.75 30.47
C LEU A 165 -7.75 54.78 29.59
N PHE A 166 -8.29 55.01 28.40
CA PHE A 166 -7.88 56.05 27.47
C PHE A 166 -9.08 56.96 27.16
N LEU A 167 -8.81 58.26 27.02
CA LEU A 167 -9.76 59.30 26.64
C LEU A 167 -9.19 60.04 25.44
N ASP A 168 -9.86 60.01 24.28
CA ASP A 168 -9.35 60.57 23.01
C ASP A 168 -7.89 60.19 22.69
N ASN A 169 -7.50 58.97 23.05
CA ASN A 169 -6.17 58.37 22.94
C ASN A 169 -5.13 58.80 24.00
N ASP A 170 -5.47 59.70 24.92
CA ASP A 170 -4.61 60.08 26.05
C ASP A 170 -4.86 59.16 27.26
N ARG A 171 -3.78 58.79 27.97
CA ARG A 171 -3.83 57.91 29.15
C ARG A 171 -3.74 58.72 30.46
N PRO A 172 -4.81 58.80 31.26
CA PRO A 172 -4.76 59.42 32.59
C PRO A 172 -3.83 58.67 33.54
N THR A 173 -3.05 59.38 34.36
CA THR A 173 -2.15 58.77 35.36
C THR A 173 -2.95 58.23 36.57
N PRO A 174 -2.92 56.91 36.85
CA PRO A 174 -3.65 56.32 37.98
C PRO A 174 -2.90 56.45 39.32
N THR A 175 -3.63 56.55 40.45
CA THR A 175 -3.03 56.81 41.79
C THR A 175 -2.98 55.61 42.75
N LYS A 176 -3.47 54.41 42.39
CA LYS A 176 -3.33 53.16 43.18
C LYS A 176 -3.56 51.89 42.32
N THR A 177 -2.87 50.78 42.65
CA THR A 177 -3.00 49.46 42.01
C THR A 177 -2.86 48.32 43.03
N GLY A 178 -3.52 47.16 42.85
CA GLY A 178 -3.30 45.96 43.67
C GLY A 178 -3.98 44.64 43.19
N ALA A 179 -3.18 43.55 43.21
CA ALA A 179 -3.40 42.08 43.21
C ALA A 179 -4.36 41.36 42.22
N VAL A 180 -3.81 40.32 41.56
CA VAL A 180 -4.25 39.47 40.41
C VAL A 180 -5.50 38.58 40.63
N PHE A 181 -6.37 38.41 39.61
CA PHE A 181 -7.52 37.47 39.58
C PHE A 181 -7.95 37.00 38.15
N SER A 182 -8.67 35.86 38.06
CA SER A 182 -9.12 35.08 36.87
C SER A 182 -10.60 35.31 36.40
N ASP A 183 -11.16 34.43 35.54
CA ASP A 183 -12.31 34.57 34.56
C ASP A 183 -13.73 34.98 34.98
N MET A 184 -14.40 35.90 34.25
CA MET A 184 -15.88 35.99 34.28
C MET A 184 -16.54 34.77 33.61
N ALA A 185 -17.47 34.10 34.30
CA ALA A 185 -18.28 33.00 33.76
C ALA A 185 -19.76 33.42 33.68
N GLY A 186 -20.39 33.29 32.51
CA GLY A 186 -21.82 33.52 32.25
C GLY A 186 -22.11 34.65 31.24
N ASP A 187 -23.40 34.95 31.01
CA ASP A 187 -23.86 35.86 29.97
C ASP A 187 -23.55 37.35 30.30
N PRO A 188 -22.67 38.05 29.55
CA PRO A 188 -22.38 39.45 29.81
C PRO A 188 -23.56 40.33 29.39
N THR A 189 -24.06 41.12 30.33
CA THR A 189 -25.05 42.17 30.10
C THR A 189 -24.37 43.53 30.17
N LEU A 190 -24.41 44.28 29.07
CA LEU A 190 -23.98 45.67 29.03
C LEU A 190 -25.12 46.58 29.53
N TYR A 191 -24.83 47.32 30.59
CA TYR A 191 -25.65 48.41 31.09
C TYR A 191 -24.97 49.73 30.78
N ILE A 192 -25.76 50.66 30.26
CA ILE A 192 -25.33 52.03 29.99
C ILE A 192 -26.18 52.92 30.89
N GLY A 193 -25.55 53.67 31.81
CA GLY A 193 -26.25 54.45 32.84
C GLY A 193 -26.35 53.76 34.22
N ASN A 194 -26.96 54.46 35.17
CA ASN A 194 -26.95 54.10 36.59
C ASN A 194 -27.72 52.81 36.90
N VAL A 195 -27.10 51.91 37.67
CA VAL A 195 -27.71 50.66 38.12
C VAL A 195 -27.65 50.58 39.65
N THR A 196 -28.74 50.98 40.29
CA THR A 196 -29.16 50.38 41.56
C THR A 196 -30.66 50.10 41.50
N ASN A 197 -31.09 48.96 42.04
CA ASN A 197 -32.49 48.51 42.08
C ASN A 197 -33.36 49.33 43.05
N THR A 198 -32.95 50.54 43.43
CA THR A 198 -33.67 51.42 44.35
C THR A 198 -33.53 52.87 43.90
N GLY A 199 -34.37 53.27 42.94
CA GLY A 199 -34.92 54.62 42.82
C GLY A 199 -33.97 55.79 42.51
N SER A 200 -34.17 56.37 41.32
CA SER A 200 -34.01 57.80 40.97
C SER A 200 -32.65 58.37 40.56
N GLU A 201 -31.97 57.84 39.53
CA GLU A 201 -30.89 58.60 38.84
C GLU A 201 -30.90 58.26 37.32
N GLN A 202 -31.01 59.28 36.46
CA GLN A 202 -31.22 59.18 34.99
C GLN A 202 -29.90 58.89 34.24
N ALA A 203 -29.96 58.31 33.03
CA ALA A 203 -28.81 58.27 32.13
C ALA A 203 -28.39 59.70 31.75
N MET A 204 -27.10 60.04 31.86
CA MET A 204 -26.61 61.42 31.76
C MET A 204 -25.71 61.66 30.53
N GLY A 205 -25.96 60.97 29.41
CA GLY A 205 -25.25 61.13 28.14
C GLY A 205 -25.66 60.11 27.07
N ALA A 206 -25.08 60.24 25.87
CA ALA A 206 -25.23 59.35 24.71
C ALA A 206 -23.97 58.50 24.46
N ILE A 207 -24.13 57.31 23.85
CA ILE A 207 -23.03 56.44 23.41
C ILE A 207 -23.19 56.12 21.91
N ASP A 208 -22.07 55.94 21.22
CA ASP A 208 -22.03 55.48 19.84
C ASP A 208 -20.76 54.65 19.54
N ASP A 209 -20.70 53.99 18.38
CA ASP A 209 -19.52 53.30 17.83
C ASP A 209 -18.85 52.31 18.80
N PHE A 210 -19.65 51.42 19.39
CA PHE A 210 -19.14 50.46 20.38
C PHE A 210 -18.44 49.29 19.70
N THR A 211 -17.23 49.02 20.15
CA THR A 211 -16.31 48.05 19.58
C THR A 211 -15.69 47.21 20.68
N ILE A 212 -15.64 45.89 20.51
CA ILE A 212 -14.92 44.98 21.39
C ILE A 212 -13.77 44.38 20.58
N PHE A 213 -12.57 44.50 21.13
CA PHE A 213 -11.35 43.90 20.63
C PHE A 213 -11.03 42.64 21.43
N GLY A 214 -10.45 41.66 20.74
CA GLY A 214 -9.78 40.53 21.38
C GLY A 214 -8.48 40.98 22.03
N ASP A 215 -7.49 40.09 22.10
CA ASP A 215 -6.15 40.43 22.61
C ASP A 215 -5.63 41.74 21.97
N PRO A 216 -5.54 42.84 22.74
CA PRO A 216 -5.25 44.18 22.21
C PRO A 216 -3.79 44.32 21.78
N ASP A 217 -2.94 43.33 22.10
CA ASP A 217 -1.53 43.31 21.75
C ASP A 217 -1.23 42.35 20.57
N SER A 218 -2.24 41.73 19.94
CA SER A 218 -2.11 41.00 18.65
C SER A 218 -2.31 41.96 17.48
N ARG A 219 -1.33 42.04 16.57
CA ARG A 219 -1.29 43.00 15.46
C ARG A 219 -1.50 42.32 14.11
N THR A 220 -2.06 43.08 13.17
CA THR A 220 -2.11 42.69 11.75
C THR A 220 -1.33 43.71 10.94
N TYR A 221 -0.24 43.28 10.31
CA TYR A 221 0.59 44.08 9.42
C TYR A 221 0.19 43.78 7.97
N VAL A 222 -0.12 44.83 7.20
CA VAL A 222 -0.58 44.71 5.81
C VAL A 222 0.58 45.03 4.86
N VAL A 223 1.17 44.00 4.27
CA VAL A 223 2.22 44.13 3.25
C VAL A 223 1.60 44.65 1.97
N ASN A 224 2.05 45.80 1.51
CA ASN A 224 1.50 46.51 0.35
C ASN A 224 2.56 46.82 -0.73
N SER A 225 3.73 46.20 -0.64
CA SER A 225 4.84 46.42 -1.57
C SER A 225 5.65 45.15 -1.78
N THR A 226 6.18 44.98 -3.00
CA THR A 226 7.11 43.90 -3.35
C THR A 226 8.57 44.22 -3.04
N LEU A 227 8.87 45.40 -2.49
CA LEU A 227 10.22 45.79 -2.08
C LEU A 227 10.71 44.95 -0.89
N ASP A 228 12.03 44.90 -0.70
CA ASP A 228 12.73 44.16 0.37
C ASP A 228 13.47 45.11 1.35
N GLU A 229 12.94 46.32 1.53
CA GLU A 229 13.46 47.30 2.49
C GLU A 229 13.09 46.93 3.93
N GLY A 230 13.98 47.20 4.89
CA GLY A 230 13.68 47.03 6.32
C GLY A 230 12.86 48.17 6.89
N ASP A 231 12.29 47.93 8.06
CA ASP A 231 11.53 48.92 8.82
C ASP A 231 12.40 50.15 9.18
N SER A 232 11.77 51.33 9.23
CA SER A 232 12.46 52.59 9.53
C SER A 232 12.60 52.89 11.03
N ASP A 233 11.72 52.36 11.88
CA ASP A 233 11.73 52.52 13.34
C ASP A 233 11.20 51.27 14.07
N ILE A 234 12.08 50.26 14.20
CA ILE A 234 11.69 48.96 14.75
C ILE A 234 11.07 49.08 16.16
N GLY A 235 9.84 48.57 16.32
CA GLY A 235 9.12 48.51 17.59
C GLY A 235 8.15 49.68 17.83
N ASP A 236 7.89 50.49 16.81
CA ASP A 236 6.84 51.51 16.84
C ASP A 236 5.44 50.96 16.53
N LEU A 237 5.34 49.66 16.19
CA LEU A 237 4.13 48.92 15.83
C LEU A 237 3.56 49.28 14.46
N GLU A 238 4.34 49.93 13.59
CA GLU A 238 4.02 50.23 12.20
C GLU A 238 5.11 49.69 11.26
N CYS A 239 4.74 48.92 10.24
CA CYS A 239 5.73 48.27 9.35
C CYS A 239 6.29 49.18 8.24
N TYR A 240 6.39 50.49 8.46
CA TYR A 240 6.74 51.43 7.40
C TYR A 240 8.25 51.56 7.19
N THR A 241 8.65 51.27 5.96
CA THR A 241 10.01 51.53 5.44
C THR A 241 10.26 53.02 5.22
N ALA A 242 11.52 53.39 4.92
CA ALA A 242 11.88 54.76 4.54
C ALA A 242 11.12 55.28 3.30
N SER A 243 10.61 54.36 2.47
CA SER A 243 9.78 54.64 1.29
C SER A 243 8.29 54.77 1.61
N SER A 244 7.91 54.75 2.90
CA SER A 244 6.52 54.82 3.39
C SER A 244 5.61 53.71 2.84
N VAL A 245 6.18 52.52 2.63
CA VAL A 245 5.46 51.29 2.28
C VAL A 245 5.76 50.21 3.30
N CYS A 246 4.88 49.22 3.41
CA CYS A 246 5.08 48.06 4.28
C CYS A 246 5.51 46.85 3.44
N THR A 247 6.71 46.37 3.71
CA THR A 247 7.32 45.20 3.08
C THR A 247 7.19 43.98 3.99
N LEU A 248 7.34 42.77 3.46
CA LEU A 248 7.37 41.56 4.27
C LEU A 248 8.49 41.62 5.32
N ARG A 249 9.67 42.14 4.95
CA ARG A 249 10.80 42.31 5.85
C ARG A 249 10.47 43.24 7.02
N ALA A 250 9.93 44.43 6.74
CA ALA A 250 9.56 45.39 7.76
C ALA A 250 8.49 44.82 8.72
N ALA A 251 7.48 44.16 8.16
CA ALA A 251 6.42 43.53 8.96
C ALA A 251 6.94 42.42 9.89
N ILE A 252 7.91 41.60 9.45
CA ILE A 252 8.55 40.59 10.31
C ILE A 252 9.38 41.28 11.42
N GLN A 253 10.07 42.38 11.13
CA GLN A 253 10.84 43.12 12.13
C GLN A 253 9.92 43.68 13.24
N GLU A 254 8.77 44.23 12.86
CA GLU A 254 7.77 44.69 13.83
C GLU A 254 7.15 43.55 14.63
N ALA A 255 6.76 42.45 13.99
CA ALA A 255 6.23 41.28 14.70
C ALA A 255 7.25 40.70 15.69
N ASN A 256 8.54 40.74 15.37
CA ASN A 256 9.60 40.32 16.30
C ASN A 256 9.81 41.28 17.48
N SER A 257 9.25 42.48 17.44
CA SER A 257 9.29 43.43 18.55
C SER A 257 8.16 43.20 19.58
N THR A 258 7.15 42.40 19.22
CA THR A 258 6.00 42.08 20.08
C THR A 258 6.15 40.70 20.74
N THR A 259 5.23 40.33 21.63
CA THR A 259 5.25 39.02 22.33
C THR A 259 4.04 38.14 22.03
N ASN A 260 3.04 38.65 21.30
CA ASN A 260 1.79 37.95 21.07
C ASN A 260 1.75 37.34 19.68
N LEU A 261 0.69 36.60 19.40
CA LEU A 261 0.46 36.08 18.06
C LEU A 261 0.07 37.22 17.12
N ASP A 262 1.02 37.68 16.33
CA ASP A 262 0.80 38.66 15.28
C ASP A 262 0.44 37.99 13.96
N LYS A 263 -0.11 38.77 13.04
CA LYS A 263 -0.49 38.35 11.69
C LYS A 263 0.11 39.28 10.64
N ILE A 264 0.59 38.70 9.54
CA ILE A 264 0.96 39.39 8.32
C ILE A 264 -0.03 38.99 7.21
N VAL A 265 -0.58 39.98 6.54
CA VAL A 265 -1.49 39.85 5.40
C VAL A 265 -0.98 40.66 4.22
N PHE A 266 -1.50 40.43 3.02
CA PHE A 266 -1.01 41.00 1.77
C PHE A 266 -2.12 41.74 1.01
N GLU A 267 -1.87 43.01 0.71
CA GLU A 267 -2.70 43.86 -0.16
C GLU A 267 -1.78 44.62 -1.14
N ILE A 268 -0.93 43.89 -1.86
CA ILE A 268 0.01 44.48 -2.81
C ILE A 268 -0.78 44.96 -4.05
N PRO A 269 -0.64 46.24 -4.46
CA PRO A 269 -1.36 46.78 -5.61
C PRO A 269 -1.00 46.07 -6.93
N GLY A 270 -2.04 45.56 -7.61
CA GLY A 270 -1.92 44.88 -8.90
C GLY A 270 -2.87 43.69 -8.98
N GLY A 271 -3.31 43.33 -10.18
CA GLY A 271 -4.18 42.15 -10.40
C GLY A 271 -3.40 40.86 -10.71
N ASP A 272 -2.10 40.99 -11.01
CA ASP A 272 -1.24 39.89 -11.41
C ASP A 272 -0.48 39.28 -10.21
N VAL A 273 0.37 38.29 -10.48
CA VAL A 273 1.27 37.67 -9.50
C VAL A 273 2.24 38.72 -8.92
N GLN A 274 2.40 38.72 -7.60
CA GLN A 274 3.22 39.65 -6.84
C GLN A 274 4.51 38.95 -6.39
N THR A 275 5.60 39.22 -7.08
CA THR A 275 6.91 38.61 -6.77
C THR A 275 7.76 39.54 -5.91
N ILE A 276 8.05 39.08 -4.68
CA ILE A 276 8.98 39.70 -3.75
C ILE A 276 10.35 39.07 -4.00
N ASN A 277 11.26 39.82 -4.61
CA ASN A 277 12.63 39.38 -4.88
C ASN A 277 13.51 39.73 -3.68
N LEU A 278 14.03 38.72 -3.00
CA LEU A 278 14.89 38.91 -1.84
C LEU A 278 16.35 39.00 -2.26
N SER A 279 17.02 40.04 -1.77
CA SER A 279 18.47 40.21 -1.98
C SER A 279 19.31 39.64 -0.83
N ASN A 280 18.67 39.44 0.32
CA ASN A 280 19.28 38.96 1.56
C ASN A 280 18.26 38.13 2.34
N ALA A 281 18.72 37.26 3.24
CA ALA A 281 17.84 36.49 4.13
C ALA A 281 16.84 37.37 4.88
N LEU A 282 15.58 36.93 4.98
CA LEU A 282 14.59 37.57 5.86
C LEU A 282 15.03 37.45 7.33
N PRO A 283 14.61 38.37 8.22
CA PRO A 283 14.84 38.23 9.64
C PRO A 283 14.20 36.93 10.16
N THR A 284 14.92 36.20 11.02
CA THR A 284 14.35 35.03 11.71
C THR A 284 13.19 35.46 12.60
N ILE A 285 12.08 34.74 12.53
CA ILE A 285 10.90 34.94 13.35
C ILE A 285 11.16 34.36 14.74
N THR A 286 11.10 35.21 15.76
CA THR A 286 11.42 34.87 17.16
C THR A 286 10.22 34.93 18.09
N ASN A 287 9.08 35.45 17.62
CA ASN A 287 7.81 35.47 18.34
C ASN A 287 6.70 34.81 17.51
N PRO A 288 5.58 34.41 18.11
CA PRO A 288 4.49 33.76 17.39
C PRO A 288 3.94 34.67 16.28
N LEU A 289 3.93 34.19 15.03
CA LEU A 289 3.54 34.98 13.86
C LEU A 289 2.86 34.11 12.80
N GLU A 290 1.69 34.53 12.33
CA GLU A 290 1.01 33.96 11.16
C GLU A 290 1.27 34.82 9.92
N ILE A 291 1.72 34.20 8.83
CA ILE A 291 1.87 34.84 7.52
C ILE A 291 0.82 34.25 6.58
N ASP A 292 -0.10 35.09 6.11
CA ASP A 292 -1.28 34.68 5.34
C ASP A 292 -1.34 35.35 3.97
N GLY A 293 -0.71 34.71 2.98
CA GLY A 293 -0.72 35.09 1.57
C GLY A 293 -2.07 34.93 0.88
N THR A 294 -3.04 34.23 1.48
CA THR A 294 -4.38 34.02 0.89
C THR A 294 -5.21 35.30 0.87
N THR A 295 -4.79 36.31 1.64
CA THR A 295 -5.39 37.64 1.68
C THR A 295 -5.13 38.46 0.42
N GLN A 296 -4.09 38.14 -0.35
CA GLN A 296 -3.86 38.79 -1.64
C GLN A 296 -5.00 38.45 -2.61
N ALA A 297 -5.57 39.48 -3.23
CA ALA A 297 -6.71 39.33 -4.12
C ALA A 297 -6.47 38.29 -5.23
N GLY A 298 -7.39 37.33 -5.35
CA GLY A 298 -7.37 36.28 -6.36
C GLY A 298 -6.61 35.01 -5.97
N ALA A 299 -6.10 34.91 -4.74
CA ALA A 299 -5.52 33.67 -4.21
C ALA A 299 -6.59 32.60 -3.94
N ASP A 300 -6.30 31.34 -4.27
CA ASP A 300 -7.18 30.19 -3.99
C ASP A 300 -6.38 28.95 -3.55
N CYS A 301 -6.72 28.44 -2.36
CA CYS A 301 -6.08 27.27 -1.77
C CYS A 301 -6.49 25.94 -2.37
N VAL A 302 -7.70 25.84 -2.91
CA VAL A 302 -8.22 24.59 -3.48
C VAL A 302 -7.51 24.31 -4.81
N THR A 303 -7.44 25.31 -5.69
CA THR A 303 -6.76 25.20 -7.00
C THR A 303 -5.25 25.46 -6.94
N LYS A 304 -4.73 25.88 -5.77
CA LYS A 304 -3.34 26.35 -5.57
C LYS A 304 -2.95 27.52 -6.48
N ASP A 305 -3.92 28.34 -6.86
CA ASP A 305 -3.68 29.58 -7.60
C ASP A 305 -3.29 30.70 -6.63
N LEU A 306 -2.07 30.60 -6.10
CA LEU A 306 -1.51 31.57 -5.15
C LEU A 306 -0.95 32.80 -5.87
N ARG A 307 -0.93 33.95 -5.20
CA ARG A 307 -0.61 35.25 -5.82
C ARG A 307 0.66 35.93 -5.30
N VAL A 308 1.18 35.50 -4.15
CA VAL A 308 2.41 36.05 -3.57
C VAL A 308 3.54 35.06 -3.78
N VAL A 309 4.58 35.47 -4.50
CA VAL A 309 5.80 34.70 -4.75
C VAL A 309 6.93 35.29 -3.94
N LEU A 310 7.58 34.45 -3.13
CA LEU A 310 8.83 34.75 -2.46
C LEU A 310 9.97 34.11 -3.25
N ASP A 311 10.74 34.95 -3.94
CA ASP A 311 11.86 34.52 -4.77
C ASP A 311 13.19 34.83 -4.08
N GLY A 312 13.96 33.78 -3.80
CA GLY A 312 15.25 33.89 -3.15
C GLY A 312 16.43 34.15 -4.07
N ASP A 313 16.29 34.16 -5.39
CA ASP A 313 17.41 34.36 -6.34
C ASP A 313 18.67 33.50 -6.01
N ASN A 314 18.45 32.25 -5.60
CA ASN A 314 19.47 31.29 -5.16
C ASN A 314 20.22 31.67 -3.88
N LEU A 315 19.56 32.35 -2.94
CA LEU A 315 20.08 32.59 -1.60
C LEU A 315 20.40 31.27 -0.88
N THR A 316 21.53 31.23 -0.18
CA THR A 316 21.95 30.08 0.64
C THR A 316 21.38 30.11 2.07
N SER A 317 20.27 30.81 2.25
CA SER A 317 19.58 30.97 3.53
C SER A 317 18.12 30.54 3.37
N PRO A 318 17.44 30.13 4.45
CA PRO A 318 16.03 29.78 4.38
C PRO A 318 15.18 30.97 3.90
N GLY A 319 14.08 30.68 3.20
CA GLY A 319 13.09 31.69 2.82
C GLY A 319 12.41 32.29 4.05
N ILE A 320 11.76 31.44 4.85
CA ILE A 320 11.14 31.83 6.13
C ILE A 320 11.70 30.93 7.24
N SER A 321 12.12 31.52 8.36
CA SER A 321 12.70 30.78 9.48
C SER A 321 12.06 31.16 10.81
N PHE A 322 11.59 30.18 11.56
CA PHE A 322 11.13 30.30 12.95
C PHE A 322 12.18 29.71 13.89
N SER A 323 12.48 30.42 14.99
CA SER A 323 13.43 29.94 16.00
C SER A 323 12.89 30.16 17.41
N ASN A 324 12.78 29.09 18.18
CA ASN A 324 12.27 29.10 19.57
C ASN A 324 10.85 29.68 19.69
N VAL A 325 9.99 29.41 18.71
CA VAL A 325 8.62 29.94 18.66
C VAL A 325 7.61 28.86 19.08
N SER A 326 6.62 29.25 19.88
CA SER A 326 5.45 28.42 20.17
C SER A 326 4.24 28.95 19.41
N GLY A 327 3.89 28.30 18.31
CA GLY A 327 2.83 28.70 17.38
C GLY A 327 3.39 29.31 16.09
N GLY A 328 2.55 30.10 15.43
CA GLY A 328 2.86 30.72 14.15
C GLY A 328 2.64 29.81 12.95
N GLY A 329 2.59 30.39 11.76
CA GLY A 329 2.34 29.61 10.57
C GLY A 329 2.51 30.38 9.28
N VAL A 330 2.58 29.63 8.18
CA VAL A 330 2.74 30.16 6.84
C VAL A 330 1.69 29.54 5.93
N MET A 331 0.92 30.40 5.27
CA MET A 331 -0.02 29.95 4.24
C MET A 331 -0.13 30.86 3.04
N GLY A 332 -0.52 30.27 1.91
CA GLY A 332 -0.88 31.01 0.70
C GLY A 332 0.29 31.58 -0.09
N LEU A 333 1.51 31.07 0.10
CA LEU A 333 2.72 31.56 -0.58
C LEU A 333 3.27 30.57 -1.62
N VAL A 334 3.87 31.11 -2.67
CA VAL A 334 4.79 30.39 -3.56
C VAL A 334 6.22 30.69 -3.11
N ILE A 335 7.06 29.68 -2.85
CA ILE A 335 8.39 29.87 -2.25
C ILE A 335 9.44 29.05 -3.02
N HIS A 336 10.48 29.69 -3.55
CA HIS A 336 11.58 29.00 -4.25
C HIS A 336 12.89 29.82 -4.26
N GLY A 337 13.99 29.19 -4.66
CA GLY A 337 15.29 29.85 -4.81
C GLY A 337 16.05 30.06 -3.50
N PHE A 338 15.79 29.26 -2.47
CA PHE A 338 16.44 29.31 -1.16
C PHE A 338 17.27 28.06 -0.86
N SER A 339 17.98 28.04 0.29
CA SER A 339 18.50 26.78 0.83
C SER A 339 17.34 25.88 1.26
N GLN A 340 16.49 26.38 2.16
CA GLN A 340 15.23 25.74 2.54
C GLN A 340 14.06 26.69 2.28
N GLY A 341 12.90 26.19 1.88
CA GLY A 341 11.72 27.06 1.72
C GLY A 341 11.27 27.63 3.07
N ILE A 342 10.93 26.75 4.01
CA ILE A 342 10.51 27.09 5.38
C ILE A 342 11.32 26.25 6.38
N ASN A 343 11.84 26.88 7.44
CA ASN A 343 12.58 26.20 8.51
C ASN A 343 12.01 26.49 9.90
N TYR A 344 11.79 25.45 10.71
CA TYR A 344 11.44 25.55 12.12
C TYR A 344 12.55 24.94 12.99
N THR A 345 13.24 25.79 13.76
CA THR A 345 14.28 25.39 14.70
C THR A 345 13.77 25.54 16.14
N SER A 346 13.81 24.45 16.93
CA SER A 346 13.37 24.43 18.34
C SER A 346 11.98 25.04 18.59
N SER A 347 11.06 24.83 17.65
CA SER A 347 9.75 25.50 17.62
C SER A 347 8.60 24.51 17.67
N THR A 348 7.49 24.91 18.30
CA THR A 348 6.37 23.99 18.59
C THR A 348 5.03 24.55 18.16
N GLY A 349 4.10 23.69 17.74
CA GLY A 349 2.73 24.12 17.44
C GLY A 349 2.61 24.99 16.18
N GLY A 350 3.62 24.99 15.32
CA GLY A 350 3.63 25.73 14.06
C GLY A 350 2.76 25.06 12.98
N SER A 351 2.32 25.83 11.99
CA SER A 351 1.52 25.31 10.88
C SER A 351 2.01 25.79 9.51
N VAL A 352 2.09 24.88 8.54
CA VAL A 352 2.43 25.22 7.15
C VAL A 352 1.33 24.69 6.26
N LYS A 353 0.54 25.56 5.62
CA LYS A 353 -0.66 25.17 4.87
C LYS A 353 -0.76 25.89 3.54
N CYS A 354 -1.34 25.26 2.51
CA CYS A 354 -1.70 25.96 1.27
C CYS A 354 -0.51 26.72 0.63
N ASN A 355 0.69 26.14 0.65
CA ASN A 355 1.85 26.72 -0.02
C ASN A 355 2.26 25.92 -1.26
N VAL A 356 2.95 26.57 -2.20
CA VAL A 356 3.64 25.93 -3.33
C VAL A 356 5.14 26.15 -3.15
N ILE A 357 5.90 25.10 -2.85
CA ILE A 357 7.31 25.19 -2.46
C ILE A 357 8.18 24.43 -3.46
N GLY A 358 9.08 25.17 -4.11
CA GLY A 358 10.04 24.67 -5.12
C GLY A 358 9.51 24.66 -6.56
N LEU A 359 8.24 25.02 -6.80
CA LEU A 359 7.70 25.27 -8.14
C LEU A 359 7.37 26.76 -8.32
N ALA A 360 7.27 27.20 -9.57
CA ALA A 360 6.72 28.50 -9.90
C ALA A 360 5.21 28.55 -9.62
N GLN A 361 4.62 29.75 -9.77
CA GLN A 361 3.20 30.00 -9.50
C GLN A 361 2.24 29.14 -10.36
N ASP A 362 2.67 28.69 -11.54
CA ASP A 362 1.88 27.80 -12.40
C ASP A 362 1.69 26.39 -11.80
N GLY A 363 2.47 26.03 -10.76
CA GLY A 363 2.46 24.74 -10.09
C GLY A 363 3.03 23.60 -10.94
N VAL A 364 3.83 23.93 -11.96
CA VAL A 364 4.40 22.96 -12.91
C VAL A 364 5.87 23.26 -13.25
N THR A 365 6.25 24.53 -13.35
CA THR A 365 7.63 24.94 -13.67
C THR A 365 8.54 24.75 -12.47
N VAL A 366 9.64 24.03 -12.68
CA VAL A 366 10.64 23.71 -11.64
C VAL A 366 11.52 24.92 -11.37
N MET A 367 11.58 25.35 -10.12
CA MET A 367 12.46 26.43 -9.63
C MET A 367 13.46 25.90 -8.60
N GLY A 368 12.96 25.09 -7.66
CA GLY A 368 13.70 24.36 -6.65
C GLY A 368 14.21 25.21 -5.49
N ASN A 369 14.55 24.52 -4.40
CA ASN A 369 15.43 25.00 -3.33
C ASN A 369 16.65 24.09 -3.30
N SER A 370 17.82 24.59 -2.88
CA SER A 370 19.07 23.81 -2.95
C SER A 370 19.14 22.69 -1.90
N GLU A 371 18.32 22.78 -0.84
CA GLU A 371 18.11 21.73 0.16
C GLU A 371 16.61 21.38 0.26
N SER A 372 16.02 21.38 1.45
CA SER A 372 14.66 20.87 1.69
C SER A 372 13.57 21.92 1.45
N GLY A 373 12.39 21.53 0.97
CA GLY A 373 11.24 22.43 0.90
C GLY A 373 10.83 22.93 2.29
N ILE A 374 10.65 22.01 3.23
CA ILE A 374 10.36 22.30 4.65
C ILE A 374 11.33 21.54 5.54
N THR A 375 11.89 22.21 6.55
CA THR A 375 12.74 21.57 7.58
C THR A 375 12.17 21.80 8.97
N LEU A 376 12.10 20.73 9.77
CA LEU A 376 11.85 20.78 11.21
C LEU A 376 13.10 20.25 11.92
N GLU A 377 13.71 21.04 12.80
CA GLU A 377 14.97 20.67 13.42
C GLU A 377 15.12 21.11 14.88
N SER A 378 16.14 20.57 15.54
CA SER A 378 16.59 21.00 16.88
C SER A 378 15.48 20.92 17.94
N SER A 379 14.80 19.78 18.03
CA SER A 379 13.71 19.54 19.00
C SER A 379 12.41 20.31 18.73
N SER A 380 12.19 20.77 17.50
CA SER A 380 10.85 21.19 17.06
C SER A 380 9.83 20.06 17.24
N SER A 381 8.62 20.36 17.70
CA SER A 381 7.59 19.35 17.96
C SER A 381 6.16 19.84 17.80
N THR A 382 5.19 18.93 17.64
CA THR A 382 3.77 19.27 17.52
C THR A 382 3.46 20.28 16.42
N ASN A 383 4.25 20.28 15.34
CA ASN A 383 3.99 21.11 14.17
C ASN A 383 3.14 20.33 13.14
N THR A 384 2.34 21.05 12.37
CA THR A 384 1.48 20.48 11.33
C THR A 384 1.89 20.99 9.95
N ILE A 385 2.22 20.07 9.05
CA ILE A 385 2.48 20.36 7.64
C ILE A 385 1.28 19.87 6.82
N GLY A 386 0.53 20.83 6.30
CA GLY A 386 -0.72 20.67 5.58
C GLY A 386 -1.93 20.64 6.50
N GLY A 387 -2.98 19.91 6.13
CA GLY A 387 -4.23 19.89 6.88
C GLY A 387 -5.23 18.88 6.33
N ILE A 388 -6.33 18.70 7.08
CA ILE A 388 -7.34 17.69 6.80
C ILE A 388 -8.45 18.18 5.85
N VAL A 389 -8.51 19.49 5.63
CA VAL A 389 -9.51 20.12 4.74
C VAL A 389 -8.93 20.28 3.34
N GLU A 390 -9.76 20.04 2.32
CA GLU A 390 -9.39 20.26 0.93
C GLU A 390 -8.82 21.66 0.70
N GLY A 391 -7.65 21.72 0.06
CA GLY A 391 -6.92 22.97 -0.16
C GLY A 391 -5.96 23.39 0.96
N GLU A 392 -5.97 22.78 2.15
CA GLU A 392 -4.99 23.10 3.20
C GLU A 392 -3.61 22.47 2.96
N GLY A 393 -3.54 21.43 2.13
CA GLY A 393 -2.29 20.78 1.73
C GLY A 393 -1.24 21.70 1.11
N ASN A 394 0.03 21.36 1.20
CA ASN A 394 1.10 22.04 0.45
C ASN A 394 1.46 21.25 -0.81
N VAL A 395 1.97 21.95 -1.83
CA VAL A 395 2.66 21.35 -2.99
C VAL A 395 4.15 21.52 -2.75
N ILE A 396 4.90 20.44 -2.59
CA ILE A 396 6.32 20.46 -2.17
C ILE A 396 7.15 19.61 -3.13
N SER A 397 7.79 20.26 -4.09
CA SER A 397 8.30 19.61 -5.29
C SER A 397 9.58 20.27 -5.79
N ALA A 398 10.40 19.51 -6.50
CA ALA A 398 11.67 19.96 -7.09
C ALA A 398 12.71 20.55 -6.12
N ASN A 399 12.60 20.25 -4.83
CA ASN A 399 13.63 20.53 -3.83
C ASN A 399 14.64 19.36 -3.79
N TYR A 400 15.71 19.47 -3.01
CA TYR A 400 16.56 18.30 -2.73
C TYR A 400 15.77 17.22 -1.98
N ASN A 401 15.20 17.58 -0.83
CA ASN A 401 14.19 16.79 -0.11
C ASN A 401 12.88 17.59 -0.04
N GLY A 402 11.72 16.94 -0.03
CA GLY A 402 10.45 17.65 0.18
C GLY A 402 10.35 18.18 1.61
N ILE A 403 10.25 17.27 2.57
CA ILE A 403 10.17 17.55 4.01
C ILE A 403 11.32 16.82 4.72
N ASP A 404 12.02 17.49 5.62
CA ASP A 404 13.14 16.93 6.39
C ASP A 404 12.94 17.17 7.90
N ILE A 405 12.79 16.09 8.66
CA ILE A 405 12.55 16.12 10.12
C ILE A 405 13.78 15.60 10.84
N LYS A 406 14.45 16.46 11.61
CA LYS A 406 15.75 16.19 12.25
C LYS A 406 15.68 16.41 13.76
N SER A 407 15.74 15.32 14.52
CA SER A 407 15.64 15.38 15.99
C SER A 407 14.41 16.15 16.47
N SER A 408 13.26 15.89 15.86
CA SER A 408 12.01 16.65 16.00
C SER A 408 10.80 15.71 16.09
N ASN A 409 10.10 15.75 17.22
CA ASN A 409 9.14 14.69 17.58
C ASN A 409 7.69 15.14 17.45
N ASN A 410 6.75 14.19 17.36
CA ASN A 410 5.31 14.43 17.45
C ASN A 410 4.79 15.42 16.40
N ASN A 411 5.29 15.37 15.17
CA ASN A 411 4.85 16.25 14.08
C ASN A 411 3.84 15.51 13.18
N VAL A 412 2.99 16.27 12.50
CA VAL A 412 1.91 15.74 11.66
C VAL A 412 2.10 16.23 10.22
N ILE A 413 2.03 15.32 9.26
CA ILE A 413 2.13 15.61 7.82
C ILE A 413 0.87 15.09 7.13
N GLN A 414 -0.01 15.97 6.68
CA GLN A 414 -1.34 15.61 6.16
C GLN A 414 -1.76 16.46 4.96
N GLY A 415 -2.43 15.85 3.99
CA GLY A 415 -3.05 16.55 2.86
C GLY A 415 -2.07 17.09 1.80
N ASN A 416 -0.79 16.74 1.84
CA ASN A 416 0.21 17.34 0.97
C ASN A 416 0.39 16.60 -0.35
N TYR A 417 0.80 17.33 -1.38
CA TYR A 417 1.28 16.82 -2.67
C TYR A 417 2.80 17.00 -2.72
N ILE A 418 3.54 15.90 -2.61
CA ILE A 418 4.99 15.89 -2.43
C ILE A 418 5.65 15.19 -3.62
N GLY A 419 6.41 15.97 -4.40
CA GLY A 419 7.09 15.51 -5.61
C GLY A 419 6.19 15.43 -6.86
N THR A 420 5.03 16.09 -6.84
CA THR A 420 4.09 16.18 -7.97
C THR A 420 3.80 17.63 -8.36
N ASN A 421 3.08 17.83 -9.47
CA ASN A 421 2.47 19.12 -9.82
C ASN A 421 1.37 19.49 -8.83
N LYS A 422 0.84 20.73 -8.92
CA LYS A 422 -0.23 21.20 -8.01
C LYS A 422 -1.52 20.39 -8.01
N GLY A 423 -1.78 19.57 -9.04
CA GLY A 423 -2.94 18.68 -9.09
C GLY A 423 -2.68 17.26 -8.59
N GLY A 424 -1.43 16.87 -8.31
CA GLY A 424 -1.09 15.54 -7.82
C GLY A 424 -1.08 14.43 -8.90
N GLU A 425 -1.10 14.78 -10.19
CA GLU A 425 -1.18 13.80 -11.29
C GLU A 425 0.15 13.53 -11.98
N TYR A 426 1.08 14.48 -11.98
CA TYR A 426 2.33 14.39 -12.74
C TYR A 426 3.55 14.61 -11.84
N SER A 427 4.60 13.82 -12.07
CA SER A 427 5.85 13.95 -11.33
C SER A 427 6.51 15.32 -11.54
N ARG A 428 6.86 15.95 -10.42
CA ARG A 428 7.80 17.08 -10.29
C ARG A 428 8.70 16.80 -9.09
N GLY A 429 9.22 15.56 -9.07
CA GLY A 429 9.91 14.96 -7.94
C GLY A 429 10.92 15.85 -7.24
N ASN A 430 11.03 15.71 -5.92
CA ASN A 430 12.23 16.15 -5.24
C ASN A 430 13.39 15.27 -5.67
N THR A 431 14.61 15.81 -5.75
CA THR A 431 15.74 15.09 -6.36
C THR A 431 16.24 13.91 -5.51
N SER A 432 15.83 13.83 -4.25
CA SER A 432 16.16 12.76 -3.31
C SER A 432 14.89 12.24 -2.61
N LYS A 433 14.54 12.73 -1.41
CA LYS A 433 13.46 12.15 -0.60
C LYS A 433 12.20 13.01 -0.66
N GLY A 434 11.02 12.38 -0.69
CA GLY A 434 9.76 13.09 -0.46
C GLY A 434 9.70 13.58 0.99
N ILE A 435 9.81 12.63 1.92
CA ILE A 435 9.88 12.88 3.37
C ILE A 435 11.10 12.15 3.93
N GLN A 436 11.96 12.85 4.65
CA GLN A 436 13.08 12.28 5.40
C GLN A 436 12.85 12.45 6.91
N ILE A 437 13.08 11.37 7.67
CA ILE A 437 12.99 11.36 9.13
C ILE A 437 14.31 10.88 9.72
N ASP A 438 14.95 11.74 10.51
CA ASP A 438 16.23 11.49 11.17
C ASP A 438 16.13 11.74 12.68
N ASN A 439 16.49 10.72 13.48
CA ASN A 439 16.48 10.72 14.95
C ASN A 439 15.18 11.30 15.56
N SER A 440 14.02 10.97 14.99
CA SER A 440 12.73 11.60 15.32
C SER A 440 11.64 10.55 15.57
N THR A 441 10.79 10.80 16.57
CA THR A 441 9.75 9.85 17.02
C THR A 441 8.36 10.46 17.03
N GLY A 442 7.32 9.65 16.94
CA GLY A 442 5.93 10.12 17.05
C GLY A 442 5.43 10.91 15.84
N THR A 443 6.10 10.84 14.69
CA THR A 443 5.63 11.51 13.48
C THR A 443 4.46 10.73 12.87
N GLU A 444 3.39 11.44 12.59
CA GLU A 444 2.21 10.93 11.89
C GLU A 444 2.22 11.42 10.44
N ILE A 445 2.14 10.50 9.49
CA ILE A 445 2.11 10.80 8.05
C ILE A 445 0.81 10.26 7.48
N GLY A 446 -0.05 11.18 7.07
CA GLY A 446 -1.38 10.90 6.55
C GLY A 446 -2.43 10.87 7.65
N ASP A 447 -3.53 10.14 7.41
CA ASP A 447 -4.73 10.21 8.22
C ASP A 447 -4.85 8.99 9.15
N ALA A 448 -4.32 9.10 10.37
CA ALA A 448 -4.33 7.99 11.34
C ALA A 448 -5.74 7.65 11.87
N ASP A 449 -6.76 8.45 11.56
CA ASP A 449 -8.14 8.20 11.97
C ASP A 449 -8.96 7.47 10.88
N THR A 450 -8.34 7.06 9.77
CA THR A 450 -9.05 6.38 8.66
C THR A 450 -9.02 4.85 8.76
N ASN A 451 -10.21 4.24 8.67
CA ASN A 451 -10.36 2.79 8.49
C ASN A 451 -10.42 2.37 7.01
N SER A 452 -10.21 3.30 6.07
CA SER A 452 -10.28 3.03 4.63
C SER A 452 -9.68 4.17 3.80
N LEU A 453 -9.06 3.84 2.66
CA LEU A 453 -8.52 4.81 1.70
C LEU A 453 -9.64 5.64 1.02
N PRO A 454 -9.48 6.98 0.86
CA PRO A 454 -10.47 7.86 0.21
C PRO A 454 -10.48 7.75 -1.33
N ALA A 455 -11.64 7.93 -1.98
CA ALA A 455 -11.84 7.79 -3.44
C ALA A 455 -10.80 8.52 -4.31
N SER A 456 -10.38 9.69 -3.83
CA SER A 456 -9.28 10.48 -4.35
C SER A 456 -8.66 11.18 -3.16
N CYS A 457 -7.38 11.46 -3.25
CA CYS A 457 -6.64 12.11 -2.17
C CYS A 457 -6.81 13.63 -2.20
N THR A 458 -7.86 14.13 -1.54
CA THR A 458 -8.22 15.55 -1.43
C THR A 458 -8.37 16.04 0.01
N GLY A 459 -8.23 15.17 1.01
CA GLY A 459 -8.32 15.46 2.45
C GLY A 459 -6.97 15.27 3.16
N ALA A 460 -6.96 14.56 4.29
CA ALA A 460 -5.78 14.39 5.15
C ALA A 460 -4.70 13.42 4.62
N CYS A 461 -5.01 12.59 3.63
CA CYS A 461 -4.02 11.74 2.96
C CYS A 461 -2.94 12.56 2.25
N ASN A 462 -1.71 12.05 2.13
CA ASN A 462 -0.69 12.67 1.30
C ASN A 462 -0.53 11.92 -0.03
N VAL A 463 -0.21 12.66 -1.10
CA VAL A 463 0.30 12.11 -2.36
C VAL A 463 1.82 12.30 -2.37
N ILE A 464 2.58 11.21 -2.28
CA ILE A 464 4.04 11.22 -2.12
C ILE A 464 4.66 10.45 -3.28
N SER A 465 5.06 11.16 -4.34
CA SER A 465 5.29 10.55 -5.66
C SER A 465 6.42 11.23 -6.42
N GLY A 466 7.03 10.53 -7.39
CA GLY A 466 8.11 11.07 -8.23
C GLY A 466 9.48 11.26 -7.56
N ASN A 467 9.69 10.79 -6.32
CA ASN A 467 10.94 10.96 -5.57
C ASN A 467 11.84 9.69 -5.65
N GLU A 468 13.12 9.77 -5.28
CA GLU A 468 13.95 8.57 -5.14
C GLU A 468 13.41 7.65 -4.03
N SER A 469 13.00 8.22 -2.90
CA SER A 469 12.21 7.50 -1.91
C SER A 469 11.05 8.37 -1.47
N GLY A 470 9.85 7.81 -1.41
CA GLY A 470 8.68 8.53 -0.92
C GLY A 470 8.90 8.95 0.53
N ILE A 471 9.07 7.96 1.41
CA ILE A 471 9.37 8.16 2.83
C ILE A 471 10.67 7.43 3.17
N TYR A 472 11.61 8.13 3.80
CA TYR A 472 12.92 7.60 4.15
C TYR A 472 13.29 7.88 5.61
N TYR A 473 13.59 6.82 6.36
CA TYR A 473 14.18 6.94 7.70
C TYR A 473 15.70 6.88 7.58
N PHE A 474 16.35 7.98 7.93
CA PHE A 474 17.80 8.12 7.82
C PHE A 474 18.51 7.16 8.79
N LYS A 475 19.61 6.57 8.32
CA LYS A 475 20.44 5.62 9.08
C LYS A 475 21.36 6.30 10.11
N GLY A 476 20.81 7.21 10.91
CA GLY A 476 21.51 8.00 11.91
C GLY A 476 22.09 7.20 13.08
N THR A 477 22.58 7.92 14.08
CA THR A 477 23.12 7.35 15.32
C THR A 477 22.04 6.90 16.30
N SER A 478 20.82 7.42 16.18
CA SER A 478 19.67 7.07 17.02
C SER A 478 18.51 6.58 16.14
N ALA A 479 17.62 5.77 16.73
CA ALA A 479 16.48 5.19 16.02
C ALA A 479 15.31 6.18 15.96
N SER A 480 14.62 6.22 14.81
CA SER A 480 13.42 7.03 14.57
C SER A 480 12.17 6.19 14.80
N ASN A 481 11.86 5.87 16.07
CA ASN A 481 10.80 4.93 16.44
C ASN A 481 9.43 5.57 16.59
N ASP A 482 8.39 4.75 16.76
CA ASP A 482 7.04 5.17 17.14
C ASP A 482 6.40 6.10 16.10
N ASN A 483 6.61 5.80 14.81
CA ASN A 483 6.09 6.60 13.71
C ASN A 483 4.93 5.84 13.02
N VAL A 484 3.98 6.60 12.47
CA VAL A 484 2.78 6.06 11.81
C VAL A 484 2.69 6.60 10.40
N ILE A 485 2.46 5.70 9.43
CA ILE A 485 2.23 6.00 8.02
C ILE A 485 0.88 5.42 7.67
N GLU A 486 -0.14 6.27 7.54
CA GLU A 486 -1.52 5.82 7.39
C GLU A 486 -2.31 6.59 6.34
N GLY A 487 -3.07 5.88 5.50
CA GLY A 487 -3.99 6.52 4.55
C GLY A 487 -3.34 7.24 3.37
N ASN A 488 -2.07 6.98 3.03
CA ASN A 488 -1.33 7.73 2.00
C ASN A 488 -1.37 7.09 0.61
N PHE A 489 -1.13 7.93 -0.41
CA PHE A 489 -0.96 7.57 -1.81
C PHE A 489 0.52 7.75 -2.15
N ILE A 490 1.28 6.66 -2.25
CA ILE A 490 2.73 6.68 -2.36
C ILE A 490 3.15 6.09 -3.71
N GLY A 491 3.75 6.92 -4.58
CA GLY A 491 4.18 6.52 -5.92
C GLY A 491 3.05 6.32 -6.93
N VAL A 492 1.86 6.81 -6.60
CA VAL A 492 0.68 6.87 -7.46
C VAL A 492 0.18 8.31 -7.57
N ASP A 493 -0.73 8.58 -8.49
CA ASP A 493 -1.40 9.87 -8.59
C ASP A 493 -2.43 10.07 -7.47
N LYS A 494 -3.03 11.26 -7.38
CA LYS A 494 -4.05 11.53 -6.36
C LYS A 494 -5.29 10.62 -6.43
N THR A 495 -5.57 9.98 -7.57
CA THR A 495 -6.71 9.06 -7.70
C THR A 495 -6.36 7.63 -7.28
N GLY A 496 -5.07 7.28 -7.30
CA GLY A 496 -4.59 5.92 -7.07
C GLY A 496 -4.81 5.00 -8.27
N GLU A 497 -5.18 5.55 -9.42
CA GLU A 497 -5.42 4.79 -10.65
C GLU A 497 -4.19 4.80 -11.57
N PHE A 498 -3.28 5.77 -11.41
CA PHE A 498 -2.11 5.91 -12.27
C PHE A 498 -0.81 5.94 -11.48
N GLN A 499 0.24 5.40 -12.10
CA GLN A 499 1.57 5.34 -11.53
C GLN A 499 2.30 6.69 -11.66
N VAL A 500 2.86 7.18 -10.55
CA VAL A 500 3.76 8.35 -10.51
C VAL A 500 4.95 7.98 -9.61
N THR A 501 5.70 6.97 -10.05
CA THR A 501 6.53 6.16 -9.15
C THR A 501 7.60 6.91 -8.39
N ASN A 502 7.83 6.44 -7.16
CA ASN A 502 9.11 6.55 -6.49
C ASN A 502 10.00 5.34 -6.81
N ASN A 503 11.33 5.42 -6.59
CA ASN A 503 12.13 4.18 -6.62
C ASN A 503 11.83 3.30 -5.40
N TYR A 504 11.75 3.89 -4.22
CA TYR A 504 11.29 3.24 -3.00
C TYR A 504 10.01 3.90 -2.48
N GLY A 505 9.02 3.13 -2.03
CA GLY A 505 7.84 3.66 -1.36
C GLY A 505 8.20 4.17 0.04
N VAL A 506 8.33 3.23 0.97
CA VAL A 506 8.78 3.45 2.36
C VAL A 506 10.08 2.69 2.57
N ARG A 507 11.14 3.41 2.96
CA ARG A 507 12.44 2.82 3.30
C ARG A 507 12.81 3.16 4.74
N ALA A 508 12.68 2.17 5.62
CA ALA A 508 12.87 2.28 7.06
C ALA A 508 14.18 1.60 7.49
N SER A 509 15.19 2.39 7.89
CA SER A 509 16.47 1.88 8.38
C SER A 509 16.61 2.14 9.88
N LYS A 510 16.87 1.09 10.68
CA LYS A 510 17.02 1.17 12.15
C LYS A 510 15.79 1.76 12.87
N VAL A 511 14.60 1.35 12.47
CA VAL A 511 13.33 1.81 13.04
C VAL A 511 12.61 0.65 13.72
N SER A 512 12.10 0.88 14.92
CA SER A 512 11.16 0.01 15.63
C SER A 512 9.83 0.72 15.85
N ASN A 513 8.77 -0.04 16.14
CA ASN A 513 7.43 0.48 16.39
C ASN A 513 6.94 1.37 15.22
N LEU A 514 7.03 0.84 13.99
CA LEU A 514 6.57 1.52 12.78
C LEU A 514 5.29 0.85 12.29
N SER A 515 4.23 1.65 12.14
CA SER A 515 2.98 1.20 11.55
C SER A 515 2.82 1.76 10.14
N ILE A 516 2.54 0.88 9.17
CA ILE A 516 2.27 1.21 7.77
C ILE A 516 0.90 0.63 7.46
N ASN A 517 -0.14 1.46 7.55
CA ASN A 517 -1.54 1.02 7.50
C ASN A 517 -2.33 1.71 6.38
N TYR A 518 -3.24 1.00 5.71
CA TYR A 518 -4.19 1.63 4.77
C TYR A 518 -3.52 2.54 3.72
N ASN A 519 -2.33 2.20 3.22
CA ASN A 519 -1.68 2.98 2.17
C ASN A 519 -1.84 2.33 0.80
N MET A 520 -1.82 3.14 -0.24
CA MET A 520 -1.55 2.70 -1.61
C MET A 520 -0.08 2.93 -1.92
N ILE A 521 0.64 1.89 -2.34
CA ILE A 521 2.08 1.99 -2.56
C ILE A 521 2.49 1.33 -3.87
N ALA A 522 3.01 2.13 -4.80
CA ALA A 522 3.67 1.68 -6.02
C ALA A 522 5.11 2.20 -6.07
N SER A 523 6.06 1.35 -6.48
CA SER A 523 7.48 1.71 -6.53
C SER A 523 8.24 0.87 -7.55
N VAL A 524 9.44 1.29 -7.93
CA VAL A 524 10.27 0.57 -8.92
C VAL A 524 11.22 -0.44 -8.28
N VAL A 525 11.62 -0.25 -7.02
CA VAL A 525 12.57 -1.15 -6.34
C VAL A 525 11.87 -1.90 -5.22
N SER A 526 11.35 -1.18 -4.22
CA SER A 526 10.58 -1.81 -3.15
C SER A 526 9.59 -0.85 -2.50
N SER A 527 8.38 -1.36 -2.28
CA SER A 527 7.27 -0.55 -1.77
C SER A 527 7.41 -0.35 -0.27
N VAL A 528 7.82 -1.40 0.46
CA VAL A 528 8.20 -1.30 1.87
C VAL A 528 9.52 -2.02 2.08
N TYR A 529 10.56 -1.29 2.45
CA TYR A 529 11.86 -1.84 2.79
C TYR A 529 12.21 -1.51 4.25
N ALA A 530 12.08 -2.49 5.14
CA ALA A 530 12.44 -2.37 6.56
C ALA A 530 13.75 -3.11 6.84
N GLN A 531 14.74 -2.38 7.35
CA GLN A 531 16.11 -2.85 7.42
C GLN A 531 16.76 -2.61 8.78
N ALA A 532 17.27 -3.70 9.38
CA ALA A 532 18.17 -3.70 10.52
C ALA A 532 19.63 -3.70 10.04
N GLU A 533 20.42 -2.72 10.48
CA GLU A 533 21.83 -2.55 10.13
C GLU A 533 22.67 -2.04 11.31
N ALA A 534 24.00 -2.15 11.20
CA ALA A 534 24.97 -1.59 12.16
C ALA A 534 24.70 -1.97 13.62
N SER A 535 24.48 -3.27 13.86
CA SER A 535 24.17 -3.83 15.18
C SER A 535 22.85 -3.38 15.82
N ALA A 536 21.95 -2.77 15.05
CA ALA A 536 20.61 -2.43 15.53
C ALA A 536 19.76 -3.67 15.77
N VAL A 537 18.86 -3.57 16.75
CA VAL A 537 17.74 -4.50 16.94
C VAL A 537 16.48 -3.73 16.56
N ILE A 538 15.78 -4.19 15.52
CA ILE A 538 14.48 -3.61 15.14
C ILE A 538 13.34 -4.57 15.47
N SER A 539 12.20 -4.02 15.86
CA SER A 539 11.03 -4.79 16.28
C SER A 539 9.74 -4.02 16.05
N ASN A 540 8.62 -4.73 16.01
CA ASN A 540 7.27 -4.18 15.90
C ASN A 540 7.09 -3.33 14.63
N ILE A 541 7.49 -3.91 13.49
CA ILE A 541 7.10 -3.39 12.18
C ILE A 541 5.73 -3.97 11.85
N THR A 542 4.74 -3.12 11.59
CA THR A 542 3.40 -3.53 11.16
C THR A 542 3.16 -3.01 9.75
N VAL A 543 2.79 -3.91 8.83
CA VAL A 543 2.34 -3.58 7.48
C VAL A 543 0.95 -4.18 7.33
N ASP A 544 -0.09 -3.35 7.47
CA ASP A 544 -1.47 -3.81 7.57
C ASP A 544 -2.41 -3.10 6.59
N ASN A 545 -3.35 -3.83 5.98
CA ASN A 545 -4.41 -3.24 5.14
C ASN A 545 -3.91 -2.36 3.96
N ASN A 546 -2.73 -2.61 3.40
CA ASN A 546 -2.18 -1.82 2.30
C ASN A 546 -2.51 -2.43 0.92
N TYR A 547 -2.63 -1.54 -0.08
CA TYR A 547 -2.72 -1.87 -1.50
C TYR A 547 -1.34 -1.66 -2.12
N ILE A 548 -0.59 -2.74 -2.33
CA ILE A 548 0.80 -2.68 -2.77
C ILE A 548 0.90 -3.19 -4.20
N GLY A 549 1.31 -2.29 -5.09
CA GLY A 549 1.51 -2.57 -6.51
C GLY A 549 0.24 -2.69 -7.33
N ILE A 550 -0.92 -2.33 -6.76
CA ILE A 550 -2.22 -2.38 -7.42
C ILE A 550 -2.90 -1.00 -7.37
N ASN A 551 -3.72 -0.72 -8.36
CA ASN A 551 -4.56 0.46 -8.38
C ASN A 551 -5.68 0.38 -7.34
N ARG A 552 -6.37 1.49 -7.17
CA ARG A 552 -7.41 1.64 -6.15
C ARG A 552 -8.59 0.72 -6.42
N SER A 553 -8.98 0.60 -7.68
CA SER A 553 -10.06 -0.31 -8.11
C SER A 553 -9.72 -1.79 -7.88
N GLY A 554 -8.44 -2.10 -7.64
CA GLY A 554 -7.98 -3.43 -7.31
C GLY A 554 -7.91 -4.38 -8.51
N ASP A 555 -7.85 -3.86 -9.73
CA ASP A 555 -7.92 -4.63 -10.98
C ASP A 555 -6.70 -4.44 -11.90
N THR A 556 -5.82 -3.47 -11.61
CA THR A 556 -4.69 -3.11 -12.46
C THR A 556 -3.41 -3.05 -11.65
N VAL A 557 -2.37 -3.73 -12.13
CA VAL A 557 -1.02 -3.66 -11.54
C VAL A 557 -0.36 -2.31 -11.90
N LEU A 558 0.18 -1.63 -10.89
CA LEU A 558 0.82 -0.31 -11.00
C LEU A 558 2.34 -0.33 -10.75
N MET A 559 2.98 -1.49 -10.65
CA MET A 559 4.42 -1.58 -10.42
C MET A 559 5.13 -2.70 -11.20
N ASP A 560 6.44 -2.50 -11.41
CA ASP A 560 7.43 -3.50 -11.86
C ASP A 560 8.58 -3.43 -10.83
N SER A 561 8.34 -3.96 -9.63
CA SER A 561 9.29 -3.87 -8.52
C SER A 561 10.13 -5.14 -8.34
N ASP A 562 11.29 -5.00 -7.69
CA ASP A 562 12.08 -6.14 -7.24
C ASP A 562 11.40 -6.87 -6.08
N ASN A 563 11.01 -6.17 -5.01
CA ASN A 563 10.25 -6.80 -3.92
C ASN A 563 9.18 -5.85 -3.40
N ALA A 564 7.95 -6.32 -3.23
CA ALA A 564 6.90 -5.47 -2.69
C ALA A 564 7.19 -5.10 -1.22
N ILE A 565 7.36 -6.10 -0.37
CA ILE A 565 7.79 -5.94 1.02
C ILE A 565 9.13 -6.66 1.21
N TRP A 566 10.13 -5.95 1.71
CA TRP A 566 11.44 -6.49 2.04
C TRP A 566 11.78 -6.23 3.50
N LEU A 567 11.88 -7.31 4.28
CA LEU A 567 12.33 -7.30 5.66
C LEU A 567 13.77 -7.83 5.70
N TYR A 568 14.70 -6.99 6.13
CA TYR A 568 16.13 -7.30 6.08
C TYR A 568 16.83 -7.13 7.43
N SER A 569 17.71 -8.06 7.80
CA SER A 569 18.69 -7.89 8.86
C SER A 569 20.12 -8.21 8.40
N SER A 570 21.09 -7.33 8.65
CA SER A 570 22.51 -7.65 8.48
C SER A 570 23.00 -8.74 9.46
N LEU A 571 24.18 -9.31 9.21
CA LEU A 571 24.77 -10.39 10.04
C LEU A 571 24.95 -10.04 11.53
N VAL A 572 25.09 -8.75 11.84
CA VAL A 572 25.36 -8.25 13.20
C VAL A 572 24.15 -7.59 13.86
N SER A 573 23.02 -7.49 13.14
CA SER A 573 21.76 -6.90 13.61
C SER A 573 20.67 -7.96 13.71
N SER A 574 19.53 -7.63 14.33
CA SER A 574 18.36 -8.52 14.38
C SER A 574 17.06 -7.80 14.07
N LEU A 575 16.12 -8.55 13.49
CA LEU A 575 14.72 -8.18 13.33
C LEU A 575 13.92 -9.21 14.12
N THR A 576 13.31 -8.81 15.25
CA THR A 576 12.76 -9.78 16.21
C THR A 576 11.24 -9.96 16.12
N THR A 577 10.53 -8.98 15.55
CA THR A 577 9.07 -9.03 15.37
C THR A 577 8.66 -8.17 14.19
N ALA A 578 7.89 -8.73 13.25
CA ALA A 578 7.18 -8.00 12.21
C ALA A 578 5.84 -8.67 11.90
N ASN A 579 4.79 -7.88 11.68
CA ASN A 579 3.46 -8.36 11.32
C ASN A 579 3.10 -7.81 9.94
N VAL A 580 2.81 -8.70 8.99
CA VAL A 580 2.34 -8.36 7.64
C VAL A 580 0.96 -8.97 7.48
N THR A 581 -0.08 -8.13 7.51
CA THR A 581 -1.48 -8.58 7.60
C THR A 581 -2.41 -7.87 6.62
N ASN A 582 -3.43 -8.57 6.11
CA ASN A 582 -4.53 -7.95 5.34
C ASN A 582 -4.11 -7.11 4.11
N ASN A 583 -2.92 -7.34 3.54
CA ASN A 583 -2.44 -6.58 2.37
C ASN A 583 -2.84 -7.26 1.06
N ILE A 584 -2.98 -6.47 0.00
CA ILE A 584 -2.98 -6.94 -1.39
C ILE A 584 -1.59 -6.63 -1.96
N ILE A 585 -0.89 -7.65 -2.46
CA ILE A 585 0.52 -7.57 -2.84
C ILE A 585 0.74 -8.20 -4.21
N VAL A 586 0.92 -7.37 -5.24
CA VAL A 586 1.01 -7.81 -6.65
C VAL A 586 2.03 -6.97 -7.43
N GLY A 587 2.53 -7.47 -8.56
CA GLY A 587 3.40 -6.71 -9.47
C GLY A 587 4.89 -6.71 -9.11
N ALA A 588 5.34 -7.51 -8.14
CA ALA A 588 6.76 -7.71 -7.86
C ALA A 588 7.37 -8.71 -8.86
N VAL A 589 7.38 -8.34 -10.13
CA VAL A 589 7.70 -9.25 -11.27
C VAL A 589 9.18 -9.64 -11.34
N ARG A 590 10.09 -8.96 -10.63
CA ARG A 590 11.52 -9.29 -10.60
C ARG A 590 11.96 -10.07 -9.35
N GLY A 591 11.12 -10.12 -8.32
CA GLY A 591 11.42 -10.81 -7.07
C GLY A 591 10.17 -11.23 -6.30
N SER A 592 10.00 -10.81 -5.04
CA SER A 592 9.00 -11.44 -4.16
C SER A 592 7.93 -10.46 -3.72
N GLY A 593 6.69 -10.95 -3.55
CA GLY A 593 5.66 -10.23 -2.83
C GLY A 593 6.15 -9.88 -1.42
N ILE A 594 6.60 -10.88 -0.66
CA ILE A 594 7.24 -10.68 0.63
C ILE A 594 8.60 -11.38 0.66
N ASN A 595 9.67 -10.63 0.92
CA ASN A 595 11.03 -11.13 1.05
C ASN A 595 11.55 -10.92 2.47
N VAL A 596 12.00 -12.00 3.12
CA VAL A 596 12.57 -11.99 4.46
C VAL A 596 14.02 -12.48 4.42
N GLN A 597 14.96 -11.57 4.72
CA GLN A 597 16.40 -11.81 4.57
C GLN A 597 17.19 -11.43 5.83
N GLY A 598 18.20 -12.21 6.21
CA GLY A 598 19.08 -11.95 7.35
C GLY A 598 19.08 -13.02 8.44
N VAL A 599 20.27 -13.33 8.97
CA VAL A 599 20.54 -14.49 9.87
C VAL A 599 19.97 -14.39 11.28
N ASN A 600 19.53 -13.20 11.72
CA ASN A 600 18.89 -13.01 13.03
C ASN A 600 17.49 -12.41 12.87
N THR A 601 16.77 -12.89 11.85
CA THR A 601 15.37 -12.54 11.63
C THR A 601 14.48 -13.58 12.31
N SER A 602 13.63 -13.15 13.21
CA SER A 602 12.70 -14.02 13.92
C SER A 602 11.36 -13.36 14.15
N GLY A 603 10.34 -14.16 14.47
CA GLY A 603 9.04 -13.62 14.91
C GLY A 603 8.31 -12.83 13.82
N VAL A 604 8.55 -13.14 12.54
CA VAL A 604 7.78 -12.57 11.43
C VAL A 604 6.47 -13.35 11.29
N SER A 605 5.35 -12.62 11.30
CA SER A 605 4.00 -13.14 11.18
C SER A 605 3.35 -12.59 9.91
N ILE A 606 3.04 -13.46 8.95
CA ILE A 606 2.41 -13.12 7.67
C ILE A 606 1.03 -13.77 7.62
N LYS A 607 -0.06 -13.00 7.69
CA LYS A 607 -1.42 -13.54 7.83
C LYS A 607 -2.45 -12.79 6.98
N SER A 608 -3.47 -13.49 6.48
CA SER A 608 -4.64 -12.87 5.84
C SER A 608 -4.32 -11.97 4.63
N ASN A 609 -3.16 -12.15 3.97
CA ASN A 609 -2.78 -11.36 2.80
C ASN A 609 -3.24 -12.04 1.50
N TYR A 610 -3.47 -11.23 0.46
CA TYR A 610 -3.60 -11.66 -0.94
C TYR A 610 -2.27 -11.37 -1.65
N ILE A 611 -1.59 -12.41 -2.12
CA ILE A 611 -0.23 -12.32 -2.67
C ILE A 611 -0.22 -12.92 -4.08
N GLY A 612 0.04 -12.07 -5.09
CA GLY A 612 -0.08 -12.39 -6.51
C GLY A 612 -1.52 -12.42 -7.01
N THR A 613 -2.47 -12.03 -6.14
CA THR A 613 -3.91 -12.00 -6.39
C THR A 613 -4.58 -10.90 -5.59
N ASN A 614 -5.90 -10.79 -5.73
CA ASN A 614 -6.77 -9.90 -4.97
C ASN A 614 -7.98 -10.68 -4.42
N SER A 615 -8.94 -9.98 -3.79
CA SER A 615 -10.17 -10.58 -3.25
C SER A 615 -11.15 -11.12 -4.30
N ALA A 616 -10.89 -10.89 -5.58
CA ALA A 616 -11.65 -11.43 -6.71
C ALA A 616 -10.90 -12.58 -7.42
N ASP A 617 -9.83 -13.09 -6.80
CA ASP A 617 -8.96 -14.15 -7.34
C ASP A 617 -8.36 -13.84 -8.72
N ALA A 618 -8.10 -12.56 -9.01
CA ALA A 618 -7.48 -12.14 -10.26
C ALA A 618 -6.00 -12.55 -10.34
N GLY A 619 -5.57 -13.07 -11.49
CA GLY A 619 -4.17 -13.36 -11.78
C GLY A 619 -3.38 -12.07 -12.02
N LEU A 620 -2.73 -11.56 -10.97
CA LEU A 620 -1.98 -10.30 -11.00
C LEU A 620 -0.46 -10.51 -10.80
N GLY A 621 -0.11 -11.60 -10.13
CA GLY A 621 1.21 -12.21 -10.06
C GLY A 621 2.32 -11.42 -9.35
N ASN A 622 3.28 -12.17 -8.84
CA ASN A 622 4.65 -11.74 -8.53
C ASN A 622 5.59 -12.81 -9.07
N LYS A 623 6.91 -12.63 -9.03
CA LYS A 623 7.81 -13.74 -9.36
C LYS A 623 7.82 -14.83 -8.29
N TYR A 624 7.92 -14.46 -7.01
CA TYR A 624 7.71 -15.35 -5.86
C TYR A 624 6.62 -14.78 -4.96
N GLY A 625 5.79 -15.63 -4.34
CA GLY A 625 4.82 -15.16 -3.36
C GLY A 625 5.51 -14.68 -2.07
N ILE A 626 6.01 -15.64 -1.28
CA ILE A 626 6.77 -15.39 -0.05
C ILE A 626 8.14 -16.06 -0.17
N TYR A 627 9.20 -15.32 0.14
CA TYR A 627 10.57 -15.82 0.05
C TYR A 627 11.37 -15.52 1.32
N PHE A 628 11.82 -16.57 2.00
CA PHE A 628 12.79 -16.49 3.10
C PHE A 628 14.16 -16.87 2.59
N LEU A 629 15.10 -15.92 2.55
CA LEU A 629 16.48 -16.11 2.08
C LEU A 629 17.49 -15.90 3.21
N SER A 630 17.45 -16.74 4.24
CA SER A 630 18.22 -16.51 5.47
C SER A 630 18.63 -17.79 6.17
N PRO A 631 19.93 -18.08 6.35
CA PRO A 631 20.35 -19.09 7.30
C PRO A 631 19.83 -18.71 8.70
N ASN A 632 19.02 -19.56 9.32
CA ASN A 632 18.48 -19.40 10.68
C ASN A 632 17.41 -18.31 10.88
N ALA A 633 16.63 -17.94 9.85
CA ALA A 633 15.37 -17.25 10.15
C ALA A 633 14.49 -18.17 11.00
N THR A 634 14.10 -17.73 12.20
CA THR A 634 13.52 -18.61 13.24
C THR A 634 12.15 -18.16 13.74
N ASN A 635 11.31 -19.11 14.11
CA ASN A 635 10.04 -18.82 14.83
C ASN A 635 9.12 -17.88 14.03
N ASN A 636 8.97 -18.13 12.73
CA ASN A 636 8.11 -17.35 11.85
C ASN A 636 6.76 -18.07 11.65
N VAL A 637 5.72 -17.31 11.32
CA VAL A 637 4.37 -17.83 11.09
C VAL A 637 3.87 -17.32 9.74
N ILE A 638 3.46 -18.24 8.87
CA ILE A 638 2.77 -17.96 7.61
C ILE A 638 1.37 -18.56 7.69
N GLY A 639 0.36 -17.71 7.80
CA GLY A 639 -1.01 -18.07 8.08
C GLY A 639 -1.27 -18.12 9.59
N GLY A 640 -2.02 -19.11 10.09
CA GLY A 640 -2.26 -19.19 11.54
C GLY A 640 -3.20 -20.30 11.97
N ALA A 641 -3.53 -20.31 13.27
CA ALA A 641 -4.37 -21.36 13.85
C ALA A 641 -5.83 -21.24 13.43
N ASN A 642 -6.30 -20.03 13.12
CA ASN A 642 -7.65 -19.82 12.61
C ASN A 642 -7.63 -19.83 11.08
N PRO A 643 -8.66 -20.39 10.39
CA PRO A 643 -8.75 -20.31 8.93
C PRO A 643 -8.68 -18.89 8.37
N ALA A 644 -9.19 -17.89 9.10
CA ALA A 644 -9.13 -16.47 8.71
C ALA A 644 -7.72 -15.88 8.74
N ASP A 645 -6.76 -16.52 9.44
CA ASP A 645 -5.36 -16.10 9.43
C ASP A 645 -4.65 -16.49 8.12
N GLY A 646 -5.26 -17.38 7.31
CA GLY A 646 -4.70 -17.89 6.08
C GLY A 646 -4.41 -16.82 5.03
N ASN A 647 -3.24 -16.90 4.38
CA ASN A 647 -2.96 -16.10 3.19
C ASN A 647 -3.49 -16.81 1.94
N ILE A 648 -3.85 -16.03 0.92
CA ILE A 648 -4.12 -16.52 -0.44
C ILE A 648 -2.90 -16.14 -1.30
N ILE A 649 -2.15 -17.15 -1.74
CA ILE A 649 -0.88 -17.00 -2.44
C ILE A 649 -1.01 -17.66 -3.80
N ALA A 650 -1.26 -16.85 -4.82
CA ALA A 650 -1.67 -17.36 -6.11
C ALA A 650 -1.02 -16.65 -7.29
N ASN A 651 -0.98 -17.35 -8.44
CA ASN A 651 -0.60 -16.78 -9.74
C ASN A 651 0.82 -16.17 -9.77
N ASN A 652 1.73 -16.65 -8.92
CA ASN A 652 3.12 -16.20 -8.96
C ASN A 652 3.89 -16.98 -10.03
N ASP A 653 4.83 -16.35 -10.74
CA ASP A 653 5.56 -16.95 -11.88
C ASP A 653 6.44 -18.16 -11.49
N SER A 654 6.80 -18.28 -10.21
CA SER A 654 7.62 -19.36 -9.68
C SER A 654 6.98 -19.96 -8.42
N TYR A 655 7.71 -20.05 -7.30
CA TYR A 655 7.19 -20.68 -6.08
C TYR A 655 6.15 -19.81 -5.35
N GLY A 656 5.13 -20.45 -4.77
CA GLY A 656 4.21 -19.79 -3.85
C GLY A 656 4.93 -19.35 -2.58
N ILE A 657 5.55 -20.31 -1.86
CA ILE A 657 6.40 -20.06 -0.71
C ILE A 657 7.76 -20.72 -0.91
N TYR A 658 8.84 -19.98 -0.71
CA TYR A 658 10.18 -20.53 -0.70
C TYR A 658 10.88 -20.29 0.65
N LEU A 659 11.16 -21.37 1.38
CA LEU A 659 11.88 -21.40 2.65
C LEU A 659 13.33 -21.88 2.45
N TYR A 660 14.29 -20.96 2.44
CA TYR A 660 15.71 -21.28 2.38
C TYR A 660 16.36 -21.20 3.77
N ALA A 661 16.84 -22.34 4.27
CA ALA A 661 17.58 -22.48 5.53
C ALA A 661 16.84 -21.93 6.77
N THR A 662 15.51 -22.04 6.79
CA THR A 662 14.64 -21.59 7.89
C THR A 662 14.50 -22.63 8.98
N VAL A 663 14.27 -22.20 10.22
CA VAL A 663 14.09 -23.09 11.37
C VAL A 663 12.81 -22.74 12.13
N ASN A 664 12.06 -23.73 12.60
CA ASN A 664 10.84 -23.51 13.40
C ASN A 664 9.84 -22.55 12.72
N THR A 665 9.63 -22.66 11.40
CA THR A 665 8.60 -21.87 10.69
C THR A 665 7.30 -22.65 10.62
N LEU A 666 6.20 -22.05 11.09
CA LEU A 666 4.86 -22.62 11.00
C LEU A 666 4.14 -22.08 9.76
N THR A 667 3.77 -22.96 8.84
CA THR A 667 2.94 -22.64 7.66
C THR A 667 1.60 -23.36 7.80
N ARG A 668 0.51 -22.60 8.02
CA ARG A 668 -0.80 -23.19 8.34
C ARG A 668 -1.98 -22.41 7.77
N ASN A 669 -3.00 -23.14 7.29
CA ASN A 669 -4.27 -22.59 6.80
C ASN A 669 -4.15 -21.64 5.60
N ASN A 670 -3.07 -21.71 4.81
CA ASN A 670 -2.93 -20.90 3.60
C ASN A 670 -3.58 -21.59 2.39
N THR A 671 -4.07 -20.80 1.44
CA THR A 671 -4.43 -21.26 0.09
C THR A 671 -3.28 -20.90 -0.85
N ILE A 672 -2.70 -21.90 -1.51
CA ILE A 672 -1.50 -21.78 -2.35
C ILE A 672 -1.75 -22.47 -3.68
N ASN A 673 -2.02 -21.69 -4.74
CA ASN A 673 -2.47 -22.25 -6.00
C ASN A 673 -2.02 -21.49 -7.24
N ASN A 674 -2.09 -22.16 -8.40
CA ASN A 674 -1.80 -21.55 -9.71
C ASN A 674 -0.41 -20.90 -9.80
N ASN A 675 0.58 -21.40 -9.05
CA ASN A 675 1.94 -20.88 -9.12
C ASN A 675 2.77 -21.62 -10.19
N GLY A 676 3.67 -20.91 -10.86
CA GLY A 676 4.51 -21.41 -11.95
C GLY A 676 5.66 -22.34 -11.52
N ASN A 677 5.66 -22.81 -10.27
CA ASN A 677 6.52 -23.89 -9.78
C ASN A 677 5.89 -24.55 -8.53
N ASP A 678 6.69 -25.15 -7.65
CA ASP A 678 6.21 -25.77 -6.41
C ASP A 678 5.36 -24.80 -5.55
N GLY A 679 4.32 -25.33 -4.90
CA GLY A 679 3.52 -24.57 -3.95
C GLY A 679 4.38 -24.09 -2.77
N ILE A 680 5.08 -25.02 -2.12
CA ILE A 680 6.04 -24.74 -1.05
C ILE A 680 7.36 -25.47 -1.32
N LEU A 681 8.45 -24.71 -1.49
CA LEU A 681 9.81 -25.23 -1.60
C LEU A 681 10.58 -25.03 -0.28
N LEU A 682 11.24 -26.08 0.19
CA LEU A 682 12.23 -26.03 1.27
C LEU A 682 13.62 -26.36 0.71
N SER A 683 14.66 -25.65 1.14
CA SER A 683 16.05 -25.95 0.76
C SER A 683 17.07 -25.44 1.80
N GLY A 684 18.36 -25.75 1.62
CA GLY A 684 19.42 -25.41 2.59
C GLY A 684 19.80 -26.57 3.52
N SER A 685 19.61 -27.80 3.01
CA SER A 685 19.86 -29.15 3.53
C SER A 685 20.19 -29.25 5.04
N THR A 686 21.38 -28.84 5.51
CA THR A 686 21.78 -29.07 6.92
C THR A 686 21.22 -28.07 7.95
N VAL A 687 20.53 -27.01 7.51
CA VAL A 687 20.07 -25.92 8.39
C VAL A 687 18.55 -25.78 8.40
N SER A 688 17.86 -26.19 7.33
CA SER A 688 16.41 -25.99 7.22
C SER A 688 15.64 -27.09 7.95
N LYS A 689 15.20 -26.87 9.18
CA LYS A 689 14.58 -27.93 10.01
C LYS A 689 13.47 -27.45 10.94
N ASN A 690 12.67 -28.36 11.45
CA ASN A 690 11.49 -28.11 12.27
C ASN A 690 10.48 -27.17 11.60
N ASN A 691 10.40 -27.15 10.27
CA ASN A 691 9.42 -26.34 9.57
C ASN A 691 8.11 -27.14 9.45
N THR A 692 7.08 -26.68 10.14
CA THR A 692 5.78 -27.35 10.23
C THR A 692 4.84 -26.83 9.14
N ILE A 693 4.27 -27.73 8.32
CA ILE A 693 3.42 -27.38 7.18
C ILE A 693 2.11 -28.18 7.28
N ILE A 694 1.05 -27.57 7.81
CA ILE A 694 -0.19 -28.30 8.14
C ILE A 694 -1.42 -27.54 7.68
N GLU A 695 -2.49 -28.26 7.32
CA GLU A 695 -3.82 -27.66 7.02
C GLU A 695 -3.82 -26.58 5.91
N ASN A 696 -2.77 -26.51 5.09
CA ASN A 696 -2.77 -25.65 3.91
C ASN A 696 -3.55 -26.32 2.78
N SER A 697 -4.24 -25.50 1.97
CA SER A 697 -4.85 -25.88 0.70
C SER A 697 -3.85 -25.57 -0.41
N ILE A 698 -3.21 -26.59 -0.97
CA ILE A 698 -2.16 -26.48 -1.99
C ILE A 698 -2.63 -27.24 -3.22
N TYR A 699 -2.80 -26.56 -4.36
CA TYR A 699 -3.33 -27.19 -5.58
C TYR A 699 -3.06 -26.38 -6.85
N ASN A 700 -3.11 -27.02 -8.02
CA ASN A 700 -2.91 -26.41 -9.34
C ASN A 700 -1.59 -25.65 -9.48
N ASN A 701 -0.58 -26.00 -8.70
CA ASN A 701 0.77 -25.49 -8.93
C ASN A 701 1.42 -26.35 -10.02
N THR A 702 2.25 -25.75 -10.85
CA THR A 702 2.90 -26.49 -11.97
C THR A 702 4.03 -27.42 -11.49
N GLY A 703 4.49 -27.26 -10.24
CA GLY A 703 5.44 -28.14 -9.58
C GLY A 703 4.79 -28.93 -8.44
N MET A 704 5.61 -29.46 -7.54
CA MET A 704 5.13 -30.24 -6.39
C MET A 704 4.40 -29.35 -5.38
N GLY A 705 3.40 -29.91 -4.68
CA GLY A 705 2.73 -29.18 -3.60
C GLY A 705 3.69 -28.77 -2.47
N ILE A 706 4.51 -29.71 -1.98
CA ILE A 706 5.60 -29.48 -1.02
C ILE A 706 6.84 -30.20 -1.55
N ASN A 707 7.99 -29.51 -1.59
CA ASN A 707 9.27 -30.05 -2.06
C ASN A 707 10.39 -29.89 -1.02
N LEU A 708 10.93 -30.99 -0.47
CA LEU A 708 12.09 -30.97 0.42
C LEU A 708 13.40 -31.15 -0.38
N ARG A 709 13.79 -30.10 -1.11
CA ARG A 709 14.88 -30.18 -2.08
C ARG A 709 16.26 -30.42 -1.43
N THR A 710 16.89 -31.54 -1.79
CA THR A 710 18.30 -31.84 -1.46
C THR A 710 19.26 -31.24 -2.48
N ILE A 711 20.56 -31.21 -2.16
CA ILE A 711 21.63 -30.82 -3.11
C ILE A 711 21.78 -31.86 -4.24
N ALA A 712 21.24 -33.08 -4.06
CA ALA A 712 21.43 -34.22 -4.95
C ALA A 712 20.22 -34.50 -5.88
N SER A 713 19.02 -33.98 -5.59
CA SER A 713 17.82 -34.23 -6.41
C SER A 713 16.71 -33.18 -6.23
N ASN A 714 15.99 -32.88 -7.32
CA ASN A 714 14.74 -32.09 -7.32
C ASN A 714 13.49 -33.00 -7.40
N LYS A 715 13.49 -34.14 -6.72
CA LYS A 715 12.38 -35.11 -6.71
C LYS A 715 11.98 -35.38 -5.27
N VAL A 716 10.79 -35.95 -5.06
CA VAL A 716 10.35 -36.50 -3.76
C VAL A 716 11.45 -37.34 -3.14
N SER A 717 11.73 -37.11 -1.87
CA SER A 717 12.68 -37.88 -1.07
C SER A 717 12.25 -39.36 -1.02
N PHE A 718 13.20 -40.30 -1.07
CA PHE A 718 12.85 -41.71 -0.92
C PHE A 718 12.58 -42.00 0.55
N ASN A 719 11.45 -42.65 0.84
CA ASN A 719 11.23 -43.21 2.17
C ASN A 719 12.31 -44.26 2.49
N ASP A 720 13.09 -44.04 3.53
CA ASP A 720 14.08 -44.99 4.02
C ASP A 720 13.65 -45.65 5.34
N LYS A 721 14.28 -46.78 5.65
CA LYS A 721 13.92 -47.60 6.82
C LYS A 721 14.75 -47.17 8.02
N ASP A 722 14.06 -46.83 9.11
CA ASP A 722 14.62 -46.46 10.41
C ASP A 722 15.43 -45.14 10.41
N ASP A 723 14.89 -44.10 9.73
CA ASP A 723 15.44 -42.73 9.60
C ASP A 723 16.29 -42.32 10.82
N THR A 724 17.58 -42.62 10.70
CA THR A 724 18.64 -42.11 11.54
C THR A 724 19.62 -41.53 10.54
N ASP A 725 19.21 -40.41 9.95
CA ASP A 725 20.06 -39.55 9.13
C ASP A 725 21.33 -39.18 9.92
N SER A 726 22.34 -40.00 9.70
CA SER A 726 23.50 -40.16 10.56
C SER A 726 24.53 -39.09 10.20
N THR A 727 24.54 -38.00 10.98
CA THR A 727 25.66 -37.20 11.50
C THR A 727 26.89 -36.85 10.64
N THR A 728 26.94 -37.17 9.35
CA THR A 728 28.04 -36.80 8.45
C THR A 728 27.52 -36.42 7.07
N ALA A 729 27.10 -35.15 6.96
CA ALA A 729 26.94 -34.40 5.70
C ALA A 729 26.09 -35.11 4.61
N GLY A 730 24.76 -35.02 4.72
CA GLY A 730 23.85 -35.49 3.67
C GLY A 730 22.39 -35.04 3.78
N ASP A 731 21.93 -34.72 4.98
CA ASP A 731 20.51 -34.59 5.31
C ASP A 731 19.88 -33.33 4.68
N GLY A 732 18.72 -33.52 4.06
CA GLY A 732 17.95 -32.46 3.38
C GLY A 732 17.06 -31.64 4.32
N PRO A 733 16.30 -30.67 3.78
CA PRO A 733 15.37 -29.90 4.58
C PRO A 733 14.36 -30.79 5.33
N ASN A 734 14.01 -30.40 6.56
CA ASN A 734 13.14 -31.15 7.46
C ASN A 734 13.61 -32.60 7.71
N ASP A 735 14.93 -32.81 7.69
CA ASP A 735 15.57 -34.11 7.85
C ASP A 735 14.97 -35.17 6.89
N LEU A 736 14.50 -34.72 5.71
CA LEU A 736 13.84 -35.56 4.70
C LEU A 736 12.71 -36.45 5.21
N GLN A 737 12.00 -35.96 6.24
CA GLN A 737 10.87 -36.64 6.88
C GLN A 737 10.06 -37.50 5.88
N ASN A 738 9.95 -38.80 6.16
CA ASN A 738 9.18 -39.72 5.34
C ASN A 738 7.70 -39.31 5.26
N PHE A 739 7.05 -39.59 4.13
CA PHE A 739 5.62 -39.37 3.90
C PHE A 739 4.80 -40.67 4.00
N PRO A 740 3.49 -40.61 4.30
CA PRO A 740 2.63 -41.79 4.30
C PRO A 740 2.49 -42.42 2.91
N VAL A 741 2.72 -43.73 2.81
CA VAL A 741 2.55 -44.48 1.56
C VAL A 741 1.12 -45.00 1.47
N LEU A 742 0.30 -44.36 0.64
CA LEU A 742 -1.08 -44.73 0.44
C LEU A 742 -1.18 -45.78 -0.69
N THR A 743 -1.86 -46.89 -0.43
CA THR A 743 -1.97 -48.02 -1.39
C THR A 743 -3.34 -48.13 -2.03
N LYS A 744 -4.40 -47.69 -1.32
CA LYS A 744 -5.78 -47.72 -1.82
C LYS A 744 -6.64 -46.74 -1.03
N ALA A 745 -7.57 -46.06 -1.69
CA ALA A 745 -8.68 -45.40 -1.04
C ALA A 745 -10.03 -45.90 -1.61
N THR A 746 -11.05 -46.02 -0.76
CA THR A 746 -12.42 -46.34 -1.19
C THR A 746 -13.40 -45.40 -0.51
N TYR A 747 -14.25 -44.72 -1.29
CA TYR A 747 -15.27 -43.81 -0.77
C TYR A 747 -16.67 -44.34 -1.10
N GLU A 748 -17.42 -44.74 -0.08
CA GLU A 748 -18.77 -45.31 -0.23
C GLU A 748 -19.77 -44.54 0.65
N GLY A 749 -20.78 -43.96 0.02
CA GLY A 749 -21.80 -43.15 0.70
C GLY A 749 -21.20 -41.89 1.32
N THR A 750 -20.87 -41.94 2.62
CA THR A 750 -20.22 -40.86 3.38
C THR A 750 -18.99 -41.37 4.14
N THR A 751 -18.46 -42.53 3.77
CA THR A 751 -17.37 -43.19 4.48
C THR A 751 -16.19 -43.37 3.54
N LEU A 752 -15.06 -42.76 3.89
CA LEU A 752 -13.78 -42.94 3.22
C LEU A 752 -12.94 -43.95 4.01
N SER A 753 -12.45 -45.00 3.34
CA SER A 753 -11.49 -45.95 3.89
C SER A 753 -10.16 -45.82 3.16
N ILE A 754 -9.08 -45.57 3.90
CA ILE A 754 -7.73 -45.33 3.38
C ILE A 754 -6.81 -46.46 3.84
N TYR A 755 -6.12 -47.08 2.90
CA TYR A 755 -5.17 -48.18 3.11
C TYR A 755 -3.76 -47.74 2.75
N GLY A 756 -2.76 -48.29 3.44
CA GLY A 756 -1.37 -47.85 3.29
C GLY A 756 -0.55 -48.14 4.52
N GLY A 757 0.58 -47.46 4.65
CA GLY A 757 1.44 -47.56 5.81
C GLY A 757 2.33 -46.34 5.98
N PHE A 758 2.91 -46.21 7.16
CA PHE A 758 3.83 -45.14 7.48
C PHE A 758 5.04 -45.69 8.25
N GLN A 759 6.24 -45.36 7.77
CA GLN A 759 7.52 -45.75 8.38
C GLN A 759 8.37 -44.49 8.51
N SER A 760 8.97 -44.29 9.69
CA SER A 760 9.78 -43.11 10.04
C SER A 760 10.69 -43.49 11.22
N GLU A 761 11.44 -42.53 11.80
CA GLU A 761 12.30 -42.77 12.96
C GLU A 761 11.56 -43.38 14.16
N GLU A 762 12.08 -44.50 14.69
CA GLU A 762 11.50 -45.28 15.80
C GLU A 762 11.49 -44.47 17.12
N GLY A 763 10.45 -44.66 17.95
CA GLY A 763 10.34 -44.01 19.27
C GLY A 763 9.83 -42.57 19.24
N LYS A 764 9.48 -42.05 18.05
CA LYS A 764 8.80 -40.77 17.84
C LYS A 764 7.30 -40.95 17.54
N TYR A 765 6.55 -39.86 17.72
CA TYR A 765 5.13 -39.77 17.39
C TYR A 765 4.91 -38.84 16.20
N TYR A 766 3.85 -39.10 15.44
CA TYR A 766 3.57 -38.38 14.21
C TYR A 766 2.09 -37.99 14.11
N ARG A 767 1.87 -36.89 13.41
CA ARG A 767 0.58 -36.40 12.94
C ARG A 767 0.49 -36.70 11.45
N LEU A 768 -0.60 -37.32 11.01
CA LEU A 768 -0.89 -37.54 9.59
C LEU A 768 -2.07 -36.66 9.18
N ASP A 769 -1.87 -35.83 8.16
CA ASP A 769 -2.93 -35.02 7.56
C ASP A 769 -3.31 -35.61 6.20
N PHE A 770 -4.61 -35.79 5.96
CA PHE A 770 -5.16 -36.35 4.73
C PHE A 770 -5.91 -35.29 3.96
N TYR A 771 -5.77 -35.33 2.63
CA TYR A 771 -6.34 -34.37 1.71
C TYR A 771 -7.06 -35.08 0.56
N SER A 772 -8.09 -34.44 0.02
CA SER A 772 -8.76 -34.84 -1.20
C SER A 772 -8.46 -33.87 -2.33
N ASN A 773 -8.14 -34.37 -3.52
CA ASN A 773 -7.77 -33.55 -4.68
C ASN A 773 -8.65 -33.88 -5.90
N GLU A 774 -9.02 -32.85 -6.67
CA GLU A 774 -9.70 -32.99 -7.95
C GLU A 774 -8.79 -33.66 -9.00
N LEU A 775 -7.56 -33.16 -9.11
CA LEU A 775 -6.58 -33.62 -10.09
C LEU A 775 -5.45 -34.41 -9.43
N ASN A 776 -4.86 -35.30 -10.21
CA ASN A 776 -3.52 -35.78 -9.94
C ASN A 776 -2.56 -34.74 -10.52
N ASP A 777 -1.69 -34.18 -9.68
CA ASP A 777 -0.60 -33.32 -10.15
C ASP A 777 0.34 -34.12 -11.07
N ASP A 778 0.85 -33.47 -12.10
CA ASP A 778 1.71 -34.02 -13.15
C ASP A 778 3.02 -34.62 -12.61
N THR A 779 3.42 -34.22 -11.38
CA THR A 779 4.55 -34.82 -10.69
C THR A 779 4.31 -36.27 -10.26
N GLY A 780 3.04 -36.68 -10.13
CA GLY A 780 2.62 -38.01 -9.68
C GLY A 780 2.69 -38.25 -8.17
N PHE A 781 3.03 -37.22 -7.39
CA PHE A 781 3.11 -37.30 -5.92
C PHE A 781 2.00 -36.52 -5.20
N GLY A 782 1.14 -35.84 -5.96
CA GLY A 782 -0.06 -35.18 -5.49
C GLY A 782 0.18 -33.86 -4.77
N GLU A 783 -0.91 -33.13 -4.58
CA GLU A 783 -0.95 -31.92 -3.76
C GLU A 783 -1.97 -32.09 -2.63
N GLY A 784 -2.38 -31.03 -1.95
CA GLY A 784 -3.32 -31.07 -0.83
C GLY A 784 -4.39 -30.00 -0.95
N GLU A 785 -5.33 -30.17 -1.87
CA GLU A 785 -6.35 -29.17 -2.22
C GLU A 785 -7.35 -28.94 -1.07
N ASN A 786 -7.95 -30.00 -0.56
CA ASN A 786 -8.94 -29.91 0.51
C ASN A 786 -8.58 -30.85 1.67
N HIS A 787 -8.30 -30.28 2.84
CA HIS A 787 -8.03 -31.04 4.06
C HIS A 787 -9.30 -31.77 4.52
N ILE A 788 -9.20 -33.08 4.77
CA ILE A 788 -10.36 -33.93 5.10
C ILE A 788 -10.26 -34.62 6.46
N HIS A 789 -9.04 -34.92 6.94
CA HIS A 789 -8.88 -35.63 8.21
C HIS A 789 -7.47 -35.47 8.79
N THR A 790 -7.36 -35.59 10.12
CA THR A 790 -6.09 -35.62 10.84
C THR A 790 -6.08 -36.78 11.84
N ILE A 791 -4.96 -37.50 11.91
CA ILE A 791 -4.68 -38.48 12.95
C ILE A 791 -3.43 -38.04 13.71
N THR A 792 -3.45 -38.14 15.04
CA THR A 792 -2.33 -37.77 15.91
C THR A 792 -1.87 -38.95 16.76
N GLY A 793 -0.62 -38.92 17.21
CA GLY A 793 -0.07 -39.95 18.10
C GLY A 793 0.25 -41.26 17.38
N VAL A 794 0.51 -41.19 16.07
CA VAL A 794 0.98 -42.33 15.27
C VAL A 794 2.41 -42.64 15.68
N GLU A 795 2.65 -43.82 16.24
CA GLU A 795 4.00 -44.27 16.59
C GLU A 795 4.67 -44.89 15.35
N ALA A 796 5.87 -44.43 15.00
CA ALA A 796 6.58 -44.97 13.85
C ALA A 796 6.88 -46.47 14.01
N ASN A 797 6.86 -47.21 12.89
CA ASN A 797 7.18 -48.63 12.79
C ASN A 797 6.33 -49.54 13.72
N ASN A 798 5.23 -49.02 14.24
CA ASN A 798 4.26 -49.80 15.00
C ASN A 798 3.35 -50.57 14.02
N PRO A 799 3.25 -51.91 14.14
CA PRO A 799 2.40 -52.74 13.27
C PRO A 799 0.91 -52.33 13.27
N VAL A 800 0.46 -51.57 14.27
CA VAL A 800 -0.90 -51.03 14.36
C VAL A 800 -1.16 -49.93 13.31
N TYR A 801 -0.12 -49.20 12.89
CA TYR A 801 -0.20 -48.13 11.89
C TYR A 801 0.31 -48.56 10.51
N ASP A 802 0.50 -49.87 10.31
CA ASP A 802 0.42 -50.52 9.01
C ASP A 802 -1.06 -50.77 8.67
N PHE A 803 -1.72 -49.75 8.11
CA PHE A 803 -3.14 -49.78 7.74
C PHE A 803 -3.38 -50.44 6.37
N SER A 804 -2.46 -51.30 5.92
CA SER A 804 -2.60 -52.07 4.68
C SER A 804 -3.70 -53.13 4.77
N VAL A 805 -4.02 -53.58 5.98
CA VAL A 805 -5.05 -54.60 6.26
C VAL A 805 -6.28 -54.03 6.98
N THR A 806 -6.08 -53.06 7.88
CA THR A 806 -7.17 -52.36 8.59
C THR A 806 -7.14 -50.89 8.19
N PRO A 807 -8.09 -50.40 7.38
CA PRO A 807 -8.02 -49.05 6.86
C PRO A 807 -8.27 -48.00 7.95
N ILE A 808 -7.75 -46.80 7.71
CA ILE A 808 -8.22 -45.59 8.36
C ILE A 808 -9.61 -45.29 7.82
N VAL A 809 -10.61 -45.20 8.72
CA VAL A 809 -12.01 -44.96 8.34
C VAL A 809 -12.44 -43.57 8.77
N VAL A 810 -12.78 -42.72 7.80
CA VAL A 810 -13.34 -41.39 7.99
C VAL A 810 -14.83 -41.42 7.64
N THR A 811 -15.70 -41.32 8.64
CA THR A 811 -17.16 -41.36 8.47
C THR A 811 -17.77 -39.95 8.43
N SER A 812 -18.97 -39.83 7.87
CA SER A 812 -19.70 -38.56 7.71
C SER A 812 -18.96 -37.52 6.86
N LEU A 813 -18.08 -37.99 5.98
CA LEU A 813 -17.32 -37.14 5.06
C LEU A 813 -18.15 -36.92 3.78
N THR A 814 -18.24 -35.66 3.35
CA THR A 814 -18.71 -35.29 2.02
C THR A 814 -17.53 -34.74 1.25
N LEU A 815 -17.09 -35.44 0.20
CA LEU A 815 -16.03 -34.94 -0.68
C LEU A 815 -16.59 -33.86 -1.61
N PRO A 816 -15.84 -32.80 -1.93
CA PRO A 816 -16.28 -31.85 -2.95
C PRO A 816 -16.35 -32.55 -4.33
N SER A 817 -17.19 -32.01 -5.22
CA SER A 817 -17.42 -32.61 -6.54
C SER A 817 -16.13 -32.61 -7.36
N GLY A 818 -15.83 -33.70 -8.05
CA GLY A 818 -14.61 -33.84 -8.86
C GLY A 818 -13.41 -34.43 -8.11
N HIS A 819 -13.40 -34.41 -6.77
CA HIS A 819 -12.28 -34.95 -5.98
C HIS A 819 -12.17 -36.47 -6.10
N LYS A 820 -11.08 -36.94 -6.71
CA LYS A 820 -10.83 -38.34 -7.09
C LYS A 820 -9.54 -38.93 -6.52
N TYR A 821 -8.72 -38.11 -5.85
CA TYR A 821 -7.42 -38.53 -5.35
C TYR A 821 -7.29 -38.20 -3.88
N ILE A 822 -6.55 -39.04 -3.15
CA ILE A 822 -6.24 -38.84 -1.74
C ILE A 822 -4.74 -38.72 -1.59
N SER A 823 -4.29 -37.66 -0.94
CA SER A 823 -2.89 -37.48 -0.55
C SER A 823 -2.77 -37.35 0.97
N ALA A 824 -1.55 -37.50 1.47
CA ALA A 824 -1.27 -37.30 2.89
C ALA A 824 0.14 -36.78 3.14
N THR A 825 0.31 -36.06 4.24
CA THR A 825 1.61 -35.65 4.79
C THR A 825 1.79 -36.25 6.19
N ALA A 826 3.03 -36.28 6.66
CA ALA A 826 3.38 -36.65 8.03
C ALA A 826 4.19 -35.53 8.69
N THR A 827 3.83 -35.19 9.92
CA THR A 827 4.52 -34.19 10.74
C THR A 827 5.00 -34.84 12.04
N GLU A 828 6.28 -34.70 12.37
CA GLU A 828 6.84 -35.16 13.65
C GLU A 828 6.22 -34.40 14.84
N CYS A 829 5.90 -35.14 15.89
CA CYS A 829 5.36 -34.64 17.15
C CYS A 829 6.34 -34.82 18.31
N GLY A 830 6.43 -33.82 19.19
CA GLY A 830 7.21 -33.92 20.43
C GLY A 830 6.61 -34.86 21.48
N GLU A 831 5.33 -35.18 21.34
CA GLU A 831 4.60 -36.04 22.26
C GLU A 831 3.37 -36.66 21.59
N VAL A 832 2.80 -37.70 22.21
CA VAL A 832 1.60 -38.41 21.72
C VAL A 832 0.44 -37.47 21.36
N ALA A 833 0.28 -36.39 22.12
CA ALA A 833 -0.80 -35.43 21.93
C ALA A 833 -0.60 -34.48 20.73
N CYS A 834 0.59 -34.46 20.12
CA CYS A 834 0.92 -33.62 18.95
C CYS A 834 0.57 -32.12 19.13
N THR A 835 0.84 -31.57 20.32
CA THR A 835 0.77 -30.13 20.61
C THR A 835 2.05 -29.39 20.24
N THR A 836 3.20 -30.07 20.26
CA THR A 836 4.48 -29.61 19.73
C THR A 836 4.75 -30.32 18.40
N LEU A 837 4.98 -29.57 17.33
CA LEU A 837 5.19 -30.08 15.97
C LEU A 837 6.56 -29.66 15.43
N PHE A 838 7.14 -30.48 14.56
CA PHE A 838 8.46 -30.27 13.98
C PHE A 838 8.43 -30.46 12.45
N ASN A 839 9.29 -31.34 11.93
CA ASN A 839 9.50 -31.63 10.52
C ASN A 839 8.22 -32.14 9.87
N THR A 840 7.90 -31.64 8.67
CA THR A 840 6.80 -32.13 7.83
C THR A 840 7.35 -32.63 6.50
N SER A 841 6.82 -33.76 6.02
CA SER A 841 7.14 -34.38 4.74
C SER A 841 6.45 -33.75 3.53
N GLU A 842 6.89 -34.15 2.33
CA GLU A 842 6.12 -33.99 1.10
C GLU A 842 4.79 -34.79 1.12
N PHE A 843 3.99 -34.66 0.06
CA PHE A 843 2.79 -35.46 -0.13
C PHE A 843 3.11 -36.89 -0.61
N GLY A 844 2.42 -37.87 -0.03
CA GLY A 844 2.23 -39.19 -0.63
C GLY A 844 0.82 -39.31 -1.23
N LEU A 845 0.69 -39.87 -2.44
CA LEU A 845 -0.57 -39.92 -3.20
C LEU A 845 -1.05 -41.35 -3.50
N THR A 846 -2.38 -41.56 -3.49
CA THR A 846 -3.05 -42.71 -4.13
C THR A 846 -4.39 -42.33 -4.76
N GLY A 847 -4.85 -43.12 -5.74
CA GLY A 847 -6.17 -42.96 -6.39
C GLY A 847 -7.27 -43.81 -5.74
N PHE A 848 -8.55 -43.49 -6.03
CA PHE A 848 -9.68 -44.35 -5.66
C PHE A 848 -9.75 -45.62 -6.50
N ASP A 849 -10.07 -46.74 -5.85
CA ASP A 849 -10.33 -48.00 -6.53
C ASP A 849 -11.82 -48.38 -6.33
N GLY A 850 -12.67 -47.91 -7.25
CA GLY A 850 -14.11 -48.23 -7.26
C GLY A 850 -15.01 -47.28 -8.06
N HIS A 851 -15.04 -47.45 -9.40
CA HIS A 851 -16.16 -47.10 -10.33
C HIS A 851 -16.64 -45.61 -10.34
N ILE A 852 -16.41 -44.75 -11.35
CA ILE A 852 -16.81 -44.80 -12.78
C ILE A 852 -15.95 -43.82 -13.63
N ILE A 853 -15.25 -44.38 -14.64
CA ILE A 853 -14.73 -43.88 -15.96
C ILE A 853 -13.77 -42.66 -15.97
N GLY A 854 -12.53 -42.73 -16.50
CA GLY A 854 -11.79 -43.83 -17.12
C GLY A 854 -10.35 -43.47 -17.51
N LYS A 855 -9.38 -44.21 -16.95
CA LYS A 855 -8.36 -45.04 -17.65
C LYS A 855 -7.49 -45.68 -16.56
N GLY A 856 -7.82 -46.92 -16.22
CA GLY A 856 -7.14 -47.72 -15.21
C GLY A 856 -8.06 -48.85 -14.71
N LEU A 857 -7.88 -50.04 -15.30
CA LEU A 857 -8.37 -51.37 -14.90
C LEU A 857 -9.89 -51.58 -14.66
N GLU A 858 -10.51 -52.31 -15.59
CA GLU A 858 -11.83 -52.94 -15.46
C GLU A 858 -11.64 -54.41 -15.02
N LEU A 859 -12.30 -54.84 -13.95
CA LEU A 859 -12.40 -56.26 -13.57
C LEU A 859 -13.88 -56.62 -13.37
N ASP A 860 -14.43 -57.33 -14.37
CA ASP A 860 -15.76 -57.94 -14.34
C ASP A 860 -15.73 -59.26 -13.53
N THR A 861 -16.73 -59.45 -12.67
CA THR A 861 -16.79 -60.41 -11.56
C THR A 861 -17.41 -61.77 -11.93
N THR A 862 -16.87 -62.50 -12.91
CA THR A 862 -17.23 -63.92 -13.08
C THR A 862 -15.98 -64.82 -13.22
N THR A 863 -15.62 -65.51 -12.13
CA THR A 863 -14.49 -66.48 -12.08
C THR A 863 -14.79 -67.72 -12.93
N PRO A 864 -13.79 -68.34 -13.60
CA PRO A 864 -12.81 -69.20 -12.90
C PRO A 864 -11.34 -69.15 -13.39
N THR A 865 -10.43 -69.12 -12.40
CA THR A 865 -9.07 -69.71 -12.30
C THR A 865 -8.21 -69.92 -13.56
N TYR A 866 -7.06 -69.22 -13.61
CA TYR A 866 -5.89 -69.62 -14.42
C TYR A 866 -4.71 -70.05 -13.50
N PRO A 867 -3.89 -71.04 -13.89
CA PRO A 867 -2.82 -71.58 -13.05
C PRO A 867 -1.54 -70.73 -13.11
N ARG A 868 -0.95 -70.42 -11.95
CA ARG A 868 0.43 -69.91 -11.82
C ARG A 868 1.43 -71.07 -11.77
N PHE A 869 2.53 -70.97 -12.51
CA PHE A 869 3.67 -71.89 -12.42
C PHE A 869 4.86 -71.22 -11.73
N TYR A 870 5.50 -71.94 -10.81
CA TYR A 870 6.77 -71.54 -10.18
C TYR A 870 7.90 -72.39 -10.76
N VAL A 871 8.95 -71.75 -11.27
CA VAL A 871 10.17 -72.45 -11.68
C VAL A 871 11.28 -72.14 -10.68
N ALA A 872 11.71 -73.15 -9.92
CA ALA A 872 12.92 -73.08 -9.12
C ALA A 872 14.07 -73.72 -9.91
N GLY A 873 15.09 -72.94 -10.24
CA GLY A 873 16.33 -73.46 -10.81
C GLY A 873 17.29 -73.89 -9.70
N ASP A 874 17.76 -75.14 -9.73
CA ASP A 874 18.85 -75.60 -8.85
C ASP A 874 20.20 -75.28 -9.51
N GLY A 875 20.73 -74.10 -9.21
CA GLY A 875 22.05 -73.65 -9.65
C GLY A 875 23.09 -73.85 -8.56
N VAL A 876 24.14 -74.63 -8.83
CA VAL A 876 25.27 -74.88 -7.94
C VAL A 876 25.96 -73.54 -7.58
N GLY A 877 25.64 -73.01 -6.40
CA GLY A 877 26.22 -71.75 -5.89
C GLY A 877 25.26 -70.81 -5.14
N ASN A 878 24.41 -71.33 -4.24
CA ASN A 878 23.73 -70.60 -3.14
C ASN A 878 23.08 -69.22 -3.42
N ILE A 879 22.29 -69.05 -4.49
CA ILE A 879 21.20 -68.04 -4.54
C ILE A 879 20.06 -68.59 -5.42
N PRO A 880 18.82 -68.77 -4.91
CA PRO A 880 17.67 -69.07 -5.76
C PRO A 880 16.99 -67.76 -6.21
N ASP A 881 16.85 -67.57 -7.52
CA ASP A 881 15.98 -66.55 -8.10
C ASP A 881 14.56 -67.11 -8.26
N LEU A 882 13.55 -66.40 -7.78
CA LEU A 882 12.14 -66.76 -7.92
C LEU A 882 11.54 -65.96 -9.07
N PHE A 883 11.06 -66.65 -10.12
CA PHE A 883 10.34 -66.04 -11.23
C PHE A 883 8.88 -66.52 -11.26
N ALA A 884 7.97 -65.59 -11.51
CA ALA A 884 6.56 -65.87 -11.77
C ALA A 884 6.21 -65.34 -13.17
N PHE A 885 5.41 -66.12 -13.90
CA PHE A 885 4.87 -65.73 -15.21
C PHE A 885 3.37 -66.00 -15.21
N ASP A 886 2.61 -65.07 -15.78
CA ASP A 886 1.20 -65.26 -16.11
C ASP A 886 1.08 -65.51 -17.61
N ILE A 887 0.27 -66.52 -17.99
CA ILE A 887 -0.05 -66.81 -19.40
C ILE A 887 -1.41 -66.20 -19.69
N LEU A 888 -1.41 -65.22 -20.59
CA LEU A 888 -2.62 -64.51 -21.01
C LEU A 888 -3.30 -65.27 -22.17
N SER A 889 -4.59 -64.96 -22.40
CA SER A 889 -5.46 -65.67 -23.35
C SER A 889 -5.02 -65.61 -24.82
N ASP A 890 -4.06 -64.76 -25.15
CA ASP A 890 -3.49 -64.57 -26.49
C ASP A 890 -2.14 -65.29 -26.70
N SER A 891 -1.73 -66.13 -25.74
CA SER A 891 -0.43 -66.83 -25.73
C SER A 891 0.79 -65.92 -25.55
N SER A 892 0.59 -64.67 -25.09
CA SER A 892 1.68 -63.81 -24.62
C SER A 892 2.11 -64.18 -23.18
N LEU A 893 3.34 -63.81 -22.85
CA LEU A 893 3.98 -64.10 -21.57
C LEU A 893 4.34 -62.77 -20.90
N ASP A 894 3.71 -62.44 -19.78
CA ASP A 894 4.08 -61.27 -18.99
C ASP A 894 5.11 -61.67 -17.92
N LEU A 895 6.26 -61.00 -17.93
CA LEU A 895 7.29 -61.12 -16.88
C LEU A 895 6.99 -60.09 -15.79
N VAL A 896 6.60 -60.56 -14.61
CA VAL A 896 6.52 -59.73 -13.41
C VAL A 896 7.87 -59.81 -12.69
N MET A 897 8.46 -58.64 -12.43
CA MET A 897 9.82 -58.43 -11.92
C MET A 897 10.19 -59.31 -10.71
N GLY A 898 11.43 -59.81 -10.68
CA GLY A 898 12.01 -60.52 -9.53
C GLY A 898 12.86 -59.59 -8.64
N LEU A 899 12.65 -59.66 -7.33
CA LEU A 899 13.47 -59.00 -6.31
C LEU A 899 14.61 -59.92 -5.86
N ASN A 900 15.81 -59.37 -5.62
CA ASN A 900 16.81 -60.06 -4.83
C ASN A 900 16.58 -59.80 -3.32
N THR A 901 17.20 -60.62 -2.46
CA THR A 901 17.05 -60.53 -1.00
C THR A 901 17.72 -59.31 -0.33
N ARG A 902 18.21 -58.34 -1.11
CA ARG A 902 18.72 -57.04 -0.61
C ARG A 902 17.90 -55.85 -1.06
N GLY A 903 16.79 -56.05 -1.79
CA GLY A 903 15.91 -54.96 -2.22
C GLY A 903 16.52 -54.03 -3.28
N GLU A 904 17.61 -54.42 -3.95
CA GLU A 904 18.20 -53.64 -5.02
C GLU A 904 17.48 -53.94 -6.34
N MET A 905 16.97 -52.90 -7.03
CA MET A 905 16.80 -53.00 -8.48
C MET A 905 18.18 -53.06 -9.11
N SER A 906 18.56 -54.21 -9.67
CA SER A 906 19.70 -54.23 -10.58
C SER A 906 19.33 -53.45 -11.85
N ALA A 907 19.62 -52.16 -11.85
CA ALA A 907 19.71 -51.35 -13.06
C ALA A 907 21.03 -51.71 -13.78
N THR A 908 21.16 -52.94 -14.26
CA THR A 908 22.14 -53.27 -15.30
C THR A 908 21.50 -54.12 -16.37
N GLY A 909 21.02 -53.43 -17.41
CA GLY A 909 20.88 -53.94 -18.77
C GLY A 909 19.84 -55.04 -18.98
N ILE A 910 18.62 -54.65 -19.34
CA ILE A 910 17.76 -55.49 -20.16
C ILE A 910 17.30 -54.69 -21.37
N VAL A 911 18.04 -54.93 -22.46
CA VAL A 911 17.64 -54.74 -23.85
C VAL A 911 16.32 -55.48 -24.06
N GLY A 912 15.28 -54.78 -24.49
CA GLY A 912 14.11 -55.43 -25.08
C GLY A 912 14.55 -56.28 -26.27
N LEU A 913 14.57 -57.60 -26.08
CA LEU A 913 14.81 -58.58 -27.12
C LEU A 913 13.54 -58.65 -27.98
N ASP A 914 13.60 -58.05 -29.16
CA ASP A 914 12.61 -58.25 -30.21
C ASP A 914 13.14 -59.31 -31.22
N TYR A 915 12.26 -60.19 -31.70
CA TYR A 915 12.62 -61.42 -32.41
C TYR A 915 13.14 -61.21 -33.85
N ASN A 916 13.55 -59.99 -34.23
CA ASN A 916 14.06 -59.67 -35.57
C ASN A 916 15.16 -58.59 -35.53
N ASN A 917 16.36 -58.90 -35.03
CA ASN A 917 17.63 -58.39 -35.57
C ASN A 917 18.83 -58.87 -34.74
N PHE A 918 19.49 -59.94 -35.20
CA PHE A 918 20.92 -60.13 -34.96
C PHE A 918 21.67 -59.23 -35.95
N ALA A 919 22.00 -57.99 -35.55
CA ALA A 919 22.97 -57.18 -36.28
C ALA A 919 23.58 -56.08 -35.39
N SER A 920 24.82 -56.35 -34.97
CA SER A 920 25.88 -55.39 -34.63
C SER A 920 25.61 -54.28 -33.59
N ALA A 921 25.90 -54.60 -32.34
CA ALA A 921 26.75 -53.80 -31.46
C ALA A 921 27.39 -54.80 -30.46
N GLY A 922 28.70 -55.05 -30.39
CA GLY A 922 29.83 -54.19 -30.71
C GLY A 922 30.28 -53.38 -29.50
N TYR A 923 30.47 -53.98 -28.32
CA TYR A 923 31.66 -53.88 -27.45
C TYR A 923 31.34 -54.36 -26.01
N ALA A 924 31.91 -55.52 -25.63
CA ALA A 924 32.35 -55.79 -24.26
C ALA A 924 33.68 -56.55 -24.36
N LYS A 925 34.71 -56.02 -23.70
CA LYS A 925 36.07 -56.57 -23.72
C LYS A 925 36.29 -57.41 -22.44
N GLY A 926 36.52 -58.71 -22.63
CA GLY A 926 37.25 -59.65 -21.74
C GLY A 926 36.39 -60.38 -20.70
N GLU A 927 36.51 -61.70 -20.46
CA GLU A 927 37.36 -62.78 -20.99
C GLU A 927 36.67 -64.16 -20.73
N ALA A 928 36.96 -65.11 -21.62
CA ALA A 928 37.06 -66.57 -21.42
C ALA A 928 35.87 -67.37 -20.84
N ASN A 929 35.11 -68.06 -21.71
CA ASN A 929 35.21 -69.53 -21.91
C ASN A 929 34.09 -70.08 -22.84
N ASN A 930 34.53 -70.78 -23.89
CA ASN A 930 33.71 -71.49 -24.89
C ASN A 930 32.87 -72.64 -24.28
N VAL A 931 31.55 -72.48 -24.12
CA VAL A 931 30.55 -73.56 -24.28
C VAL A 931 29.17 -72.94 -24.61
N SER A 932 28.54 -73.30 -25.73
CA SER A 932 27.15 -72.94 -26.05
C SER A 932 26.19 -74.05 -25.56
N PRO A 933 25.13 -73.76 -24.77
CA PRO A 933 24.05 -74.71 -24.53
C PRO A 933 23.02 -74.69 -25.67
N GLN A 934 22.63 -75.88 -26.14
CA GLN A 934 21.53 -76.11 -27.08
C GLN A 934 20.21 -76.29 -26.32
N TYR A 935 19.11 -75.73 -26.83
CA TYR A 935 17.74 -76.11 -26.44
C TYR A 935 16.88 -76.34 -27.70
N GLN A 936 16.14 -77.46 -27.72
CA GLN A 936 15.15 -77.84 -28.75
C GLN A 936 13.75 -77.85 -28.12
N ILE A 937 12.73 -77.35 -28.81
CA ILE A 937 11.32 -77.60 -28.47
C ILE A 937 10.52 -77.99 -29.73
N PHE A 938 9.70 -79.04 -29.57
CA PHE A 938 8.86 -79.72 -30.56
C PHE A 938 7.53 -78.97 -30.83
N ASN A 939 7.02 -79.07 -32.05
CA ASN A 939 5.70 -78.57 -32.47
C ASN A 939 4.72 -79.75 -32.65
N ILE A 940 3.52 -79.67 -32.07
CA ILE A 940 2.44 -80.64 -32.22
C ILE A 940 1.14 -79.93 -32.63
N LEU A 941 0.62 -80.38 -33.78
CA LEU A 941 -0.74 -80.33 -34.33
C LEU A 941 -1.18 -79.15 -35.21
N ASP A 942 -0.83 -79.34 -36.48
CA ASP A 942 -1.59 -79.16 -37.73
C ASP A 942 -3.11 -78.93 -37.66
N GLY A 943 -3.58 -77.98 -38.50
CA GLY A 943 -4.99 -77.90 -38.87
C GLY A 943 -5.36 -76.74 -39.80
N TYR A 944 -4.96 -76.82 -41.07
CA TYR A 944 -5.41 -76.06 -42.26
C TYR A 944 -4.66 -74.78 -42.68
N GLN A 945 -4.16 -74.90 -43.92
CA GLN A 945 -3.37 -73.98 -44.72
C GLN A 945 -4.24 -73.02 -45.55
N CYS A 946 -3.68 -71.85 -45.88
CA CYS A 946 -3.38 -71.31 -47.24
C CYS A 946 -3.22 -69.78 -47.14
N GLY A 947 -2.16 -69.08 -47.56
CA GLY A 947 -0.89 -69.45 -48.19
C GLY A 947 0.03 -68.21 -48.34
N TYR A 948 1.35 -68.47 -48.43
CA TYR A 948 2.46 -67.82 -49.20
C TYR A 948 2.39 -66.29 -49.52
N THR A 949 3.40 -65.40 -49.39
CA THR A 949 4.88 -65.48 -49.30
C THR A 949 5.48 -64.13 -48.81
N ILE A 950 6.42 -64.22 -47.87
CA ILE A 950 7.67 -63.45 -47.60
C ILE A 950 7.83 -62.04 -48.20
N GLY A 951 8.08 -61.06 -47.32
CA GLY A 951 8.73 -59.79 -47.65
C GLY A 951 9.15 -59.01 -46.39
N THR A 952 10.44 -59.04 -46.09
CA THR A 952 11.14 -58.33 -45.01
C THR A 952 11.11 -56.80 -45.14
N ASN A 953 11.21 -56.11 -43.99
CA ASN A 953 11.44 -54.67 -43.77
C ASN A 953 10.21 -53.74 -43.87
N VAL A 954 9.65 -53.39 -42.71
CA VAL A 954 8.91 -52.13 -42.51
C VAL A 954 9.69 -51.31 -41.48
N LYS A 955 10.14 -50.11 -41.89
CA LYS A 955 10.74 -49.07 -41.04
C LYS A 955 9.63 -48.17 -40.47
N SER A 956 10.02 -47.14 -39.72
CA SER A 956 9.26 -46.02 -39.13
C SER A 956 8.32 -45.22 -40.07
N THR A 957 7.51 -45.84 -40.93
CA THR A 957 6.63 -45.16 -41.89
C THR A 957 5.20 -45.70 -42.00
N ASP A 958 4.76 -46.64 -41.16
CA ASP A 958 3.42 -47.23 -41.27
C ASP A 958 2.40 -46.58 -40.31
N ILE A 959 2.22 -45.26 -40.44
CA ILE A 959 0.95 -44.61 -40.11
C ILE A 959 -0.12 -45.20 -41.05
N LYS A 960 -1.15 -45.85 -40.52
CA LYS A 960 -2.29 -46.27 -41.35
C LYS A 960 -3.14 -45.06 -41.73
N ILE A 961 -3.14 -44.74 -43.03
CA ILE A 961 -4.12 -43.84 -43.65
C ILE A 961 -5.48 -44.54 -43.68
N GLY A 962 -6.45 -44.05 -42.90
CA GLY A 962 -7.84 -44.45 -43.04
C GLY A 962 -8.46 -43.81 -44.29
N SER A 963 -8.87 -44.61 -45.28
CA SER A 963 -9.67 -44.13 -46.41
C SER A 963 -11.16 -44.31 -46.10
N ASN A 964 -11.92 -43.23 -45.99
CA ASN A 964 -13.37 -43.30 -45.85
C ASN A 964 -14.05 -43.16 -47.23
N GLY A 965 -13.75 -44.08 -48.16
CA GLY A 965 -14.51 -44.31 -49.40
C GLY A 965 -14.75 -43.16 -50.39
N VAL A 966 -14.37 -41.92 -50.09
CA VAL A 966 -14.70 -40.71 -50.85
C VAL A 966 -13.54 -39.71 -50.75
N GLY A 967 -12.55 -39.84 -51.62
CA GLY A 967 -11.74 -38.72 -52.13
C GLY A 967 -10.66 -38.05 -51.27
N SER A 968 -10.65 -38.11 -49.93
CA SER A 968 -9.66 -37.35 -49.11
C SER A 968 -8.84 -38.26 -48.18
N LYS A 969 -7.52 -38.07 -48.14
CA LYS A 969 -6.58 -38.73 -47.20
C LYS A 969 -6.10 -37.70 -46.17
N TYR A 970 -6.07 -38.06 -44.89
CA TYR A 970 -5.62 -37.18 -43.80
C TYR A 970 -4.17 -37.52 -43.38
N VAL A 971 -3.43 -36.52 -42.91
CA VAL A 971 -2.07 -36.64 -42.35
C VAL A 971 -2.12 -36.24 -40.88
N TYR A 972 -1.49 -37.02 -40.01
CA TYR A 972 -1.39 -36.73 -38.58
C TYR A 972 -0.01 -36.11 -38.29
N ILE A 973 0.00 -35.00 -37.55
CA ILE A 973 1.21 -34.52 -36.87
C ILE A 973 1.15 -35.02 -35.43
N VAL A 974 2.24 -35.60 -34.96
CA VAL A 974 2.44 -36.02 -33.59
C VAL A 974 3.33 -34.97 -32.94
N SER A 975 2.85 -34.31 -31.89
CA SER A 975 3.70 -33.52 -31.00
C SER A 975 4.39 -34.44 -30.00
N ASP A 976 5.65 -34.14 -29.72
CA ASP A 976 6.53 -34.81 -28.77
C ASP A 976 6.12 -34.53 -27.31
N SER A 977 5.20 -33.58 -27.12
CA SER A 977 4.74 -33.13 -25.81
C SER A 977 3.34 -33.68 -25.48
N PRO A 978 3.11 -34.22 -24.28
CA PRO A 978 1.83 -34.84 -23.90
C PRO A 978 0.64 -33.86 -23.77
N ASP A 979 0.90 -32.54 -23.82
CA ASP A 979 -0.11 -31.49 -23.61
C ASP A 979 -0.61 -30.79 -24.89
N GLU A 980 -0.13 -31.20 -26.07
CA GLU A 980 -0.56 -30.58 -27.33
C GLU A 980 -1.64 -31.39 -28.06
N GLU A 981 -2.67 -30.66 -28.51
CA GLU A 981 -3.84 -31.19 -29.18
C GLU A 981 -3.48 -31.84 -30.53
N LEU A 982 -3.85 -33.12 -30.69
CA LEU A 982 -3.57 -33.92 -31.88
C LEU A 982 -4.34 -33.36 -33.10
N THR A 983 -3.70 -32.49 -33.88
CA THR A 983 -4.40 -31.78 -34.96
C THR A 983 -4.28 -32.50 -36.31
N LEU A 984 -5.44 -32.73 -36.94
CA LEU A 984 -5.57 -33.36 -38.26
C LEU A 984 -5.28 -32.35 -39.39
N MET A 985 -4.32 -32.65 -40.25
CA MET A 985 -4.08 -31.91 -41.49
C MET A 985 -4.73 -32.60 -42.70
N GLN A 986 -5.26 -31.80 -43.62
CA GLN A 986 -5.77 -32.28 -44.91
C GLN A 986 -4.66 -32.16 -45.96
N GLY A 987 -4.37 -33.24 -46.71
CA GLY A 987 -3.26 -33.24 -47.67
C GLY A 987 -3.43 -34.19 -48.86
N GLU A 988 -2.78 -33.86 -49.97
CA GLU A 988 -2.69 -34.73 -51.15
C GLU A 988 -1.40 -35.58 -51.11
N ALA A 989 -1.57 -36.90 -51.15
CA ALA A 989 -0.45 -37.83 -51.17
C ALA A 989 0.20 -37.89 -52.56
N SER A 990 1.52 -37.83 -52.60
CA SER A 990 2.28 -38.16 -53.81
C SER A 990 2.33 -39.68 -54.03
N SER A 991 2.72 -40.11 -55.23
CA SER A 991 2.86 -41.53 -55.59
C SER A 991 3.88 -42.30 -54.74
N SER A 992 4.69 -41.62 -53.93
CA SER A 992 5.68 -42.21 -53.00
C SER A 992 5.21 -42.30 -51.54
N GLY A 993 3.94 -41.99 -51.25
CA GLY A 993 3.35 -42.18 -49.91
C GLY A 993 3.56 -41.02 -48.93
N PHE A 994 4.35 -40.01 -49.29
CA PHE A 994 4.49 -38.77 -48.52
C PHE A 994 3.46 -37.74 -48.96
N ALA A 995 2.89 -37.01 -48.00
CA ALA A 995 2.03 -35.86 -48.28
C ALA A 995 2.88 -34.76 -48.93
N LYS A 996 2.53 -34.33 -50.14
CA LYS A 996 3.30 -33.31 -50.86
C LYS A 996 2.98 -31.89 -50.35
N TYR A 997 1.78 -31.73 -49.82
CA TYR A 997 1.19 -30.47 -49.34
C TYR A 997 0.30 -30.77 -48.13
N GLY A 998 0.39 -29.93 -47.10
CA GLY A 998 -0.48 -29.95 -45.92
C GLY A 998 -0.96 -28.56 -45.55
N GLU A 999 -2.22 -28.44 -45.12
CA GLU A 999 -2.81 -27.21 -44.61
C GLU A 999 -3.28 -27.41 -43.17
N TYR A 1000 -2.88 -26.50 -42.29
CA TYR A 1000 -3.41 -26.33 -40.93
C TYR A 1000 -4.18 -25.03 -40.83
N LEU A 1001 -5.31 -25.09 -40.13
CA LEU A 1001 -6.17 -23.94 -39.87
C LEU A 1001 -6.27 -23.76 -38.36
N SER A 1002 -5.92 -22.57 -37.86
CA SER A 1002 -6.07 -22.26 -36.44
C SER A 1002 -7.54 -22.20 -36.04
N GLU A 1003 -7.82 -22.29 -34.74
CA GLU A 1003 -9.11 -21.83 -34.23
C GLU A 1003 -9.32 -20.33 -34.53
N VAL A 1004 -10.59 -19.91 -34.56
CA VAL A 1004 -10.94 -18.48 -34.64
C VAL A 1004 -10.78 -17.89 -33.24
N ARG A 1005 -9.84 -16.96 -33.07
CA ARG A 1005 -9.57 -16.29 -31.80
C ARG A 1005 -10.36 -14.98 -31.70
N ASP A 1006 -11.06 -14.77 -30.58
CA ASP A 1006 -11.66 -13.48 -30.22
C ASP A 1006 -10.58 -12.57 -29.64
N MET A 1007 -10.33 -11.45 -30.31
CA MET A 1007 -9.28 -10.51 -29.93
C MET A 1007 -9.83 -9.34 -29.08
N GLY A 1008 -11.13 -9.32 -28.78
CA GLY A 1008 -11.74 -8.28 -27.95
C GLY A 1008 -12.31 -7.10 -28.74
N THR A 1009 -11.92 -5.86 -28.42
CA THR A 1009 -12.58 -4.65 -28.98
C THR A 1009 -12.09 -4.34 -30.42
N PRO A 1010 -12.98 -3.94 -31.38
CA PRO A 1010 -12.63 -3.80 -32.82
C PRO A 1010 -11.61 -2.71 -33.19
N ILE A 1011 -11.04 -2.01 -32.20
CA ILE A 1011 -10.09 -0.89 -32.37
C ILE A 1011 -8.62 -1.31 -32.20
N GLN A 1012 -8.34 -2.60 -31.97
CA GLN A 1012 -6.97 -3.11 -31.85
C GLN A 1012 -6.28 -3.26 -33.20
N TYR A 1013 -5.01 -2.87 -33.26
CA TYR A 1013 -4.13 -3.06 -34.42
C TYR A 1013 -3.20 -4.25 -34.18
N TYR A 1014 -3.06 -5.11 -35.19
CA TYR A 1014 -2.09 -6.20 -35.24
C TYR A 1014 -0.76 -5.63 -35.72
N HIS A 1015 0.30 -5.75 -34.92
CA HIS A 1015 1.54 -5.04 -35.19
C HIS A 1015 2.63 -5.94 -35.78
N SER A 1016 2.70 -7.22 -35.40
CA SER A 1016 3.65 -8.15 -36.00
C SER A 1016 3.22 -9.62 -35.95
N LEU A 1017 3.59 -10.36 -37.00
CA LEU A 1017 3.58 -11.83 -37.07
C LEU A 1017 5.03 -12.34 -37.01
N ILE A 1018 5.32 -13.24 -36.07
CA ILE A 1018 6.62 -13.91 -35.88
C ILE A 1018 6.36 -15.41 -35.75
N TRP A 1019 7.22 -16.25 -36.32
CA TRP A 1019 7.18 -17.69 -36.07
C TRP A 1019 8.57 -18.30 -35.96
N GLU A 1020 8.69 -19.37 -35.18
CA GLU A 1020 9.91 -20.15 -35.03
C GLU A 1020 9.75 -21.51 -35.71
N GLN A 1021 10.79 -21.96 -36.39
CA GLN A 1021 10.82 -23.23 -37.09
C GLN A 1021 12.21 -23.85 -37.02
N SER A 1022 12.24 -25.17 -36.95
CA SER A 1022 13.46 -25.97 -36.94
C SER A 1022 13.63 -26.64 -38.32
N ILE A 1023 14.43 -26.04 -39.21
CA ILE A 1023 14.80 -26.69 -40.49
C ILE A 1023 16.15 -27.37 -40.33
N ASP A 1024 16.20 -28.67 -40.61
CA ASP A 1024 17.47 -29.35 -40.87
C ASP A 1024 18.04 -28.83 -42.20
N VAL A 1025 19.14 -28.07 -42.12
CA VAL A 1025 19.59 -27.06 -43.09
C VAL A 1025 20.02 -27.56 -44.49
N ASN A 1026 19.67 -28.78 -44.90
CA ASN A 1026 20.08 -29.33 -46.20
C ASN A 1026 18.97 -29.87 -47.11
N GLU A 1027 17.69 -29.91 -46.72
CA GLU A 1027 16.70 -30.69 -47.48
C GLU A 1027 15.31 -30.04 -47.73
N GLY A 1028 15.24 -28.72 -47.90
CA GLY A 1028 14.30 -28.03 -48.83
C GLY A 1028 12.77 -28.21 -48.74
N GLY A 1029 12.17 -28.10 -47.54
CA GLY A 1029 10.72 -27.83 -47.37
C GLY A 1029 10.41 -26.34 -47.16
N GLU A 1030 9.16 -25.91 -47.40
CA GLU A 1030 8.67 -24.53 -47.20
C GLU A 1030 7.46 -24.47 -46.26
N ILE A 1031 7.43 -23.46 -45.38
CA ILE A 1031 6.25 -23.05 -44.59
C ILE A 1031 5.78 -21.68 -45.10
N LYS A 1032 4.49 -21.57 -45.39
CA LYS A 1032 3.80 -20.38 -45.88
C LYS A 1032 2.60 -20.07 -45.00
N ILE A 1033 2.46 -18.83 -44.54
CA ILE A 1033 1.34 -18.42 -43.67
C ILE A 1033 0.45 -17.40 -44.40
N GLN A 1034 -0.85 -17.41 -44.09
CA GLN A 1034 -1.80 -16.34 -44.43
C GLN A 1034 -2.76 -16.08 -43.26
N LEU A 1035 -3.31 -14.87 -43.22
CA LEU A 1035 -4.23 -14.41 -42.18
C LEU A 1035 -5.59 -14.04 -42.79
N ARG A 1036 -6.66 -14.15 -42.00
CA ARG A 1036 -7.98 -13.55 -42.27
C ARG A 1036 -8.62 -13.05 -40.98
N SER A 1037 -9.45 -12.03 -41.06
CA SER A 1037 -10.14 -11.45 -39.91
C SER A 1037 -11.55 -10.97 -40.26
N GLY A 1038 -12.42 -10.87 -39.26
CA GLY A 1038 -13.80 -10.46 -39.43
C GLY A 1038 -14.48 -10.06 -38.12
N ASP A 1039 -15.72 -9.59 -38.22
CA ASP A 1039 -16.52 -9.14 -37.07
C ASP A 1039 -17.45 -10.24 -36.52
N SER A 1040 -17.36 -11.44 -37.07
CA SER A 1040 -18.12 -12.64 -36.66
C SER A 1040 -17.18 -13.81 -36.36
N THR A 1041 -17.62 -14.73 -35.50
CA THR A 1041 -16.92 -15.98 -35.20
C THR A 1041 -16.88 -16.93 -36.40
N ASP A 1042 -17.77 -16.76 -37.39
CA ASP A 1042 -17.73 -17.51 -38.65
C ASP A 1042 -16.96 -16.71 -39.72
N LEU A 1043 -15.67 -17.05 -39.88
CA LEU A 1043 -14.79 -16.45 -40.88
C LEU A 1043 -14.77 -17.22 -42.21
N SER A 1044 -15.64 -18.21 -42.42
CA SER A 1044 -15.60 -19.09 -43.60
C SER A 1044 -15.70 -18.34 -44.94
N ASN A 1045 -16.38 -17.18 -44.94
CA ASN A 1045 -16.54 -16.31 -46.12
C ASN A 1045 -15.49 -15.18 -46.21
N GLU A 1046 -14.63 -15.03 -45.20
CA GLU A 1046 -13.56 -14.04 -45.20
C GLU A 1046 -12.33 -14.55 -45.96
N GLU A 1047 -11.69 -13.63 -46.68
CA GLU A 1047 -10.60 -13.91 -47.63
C GLU A 1047 -9.24 -14.00 -46.92
N TRP A 1048 -8.33 -14.81 -47.46
CA TRP A 1048 -6.97 -14.96 -46.97
C TRP A 1048 -6.02 -13.94 -47.59
N TYR A 1049 -5.16 -13.33 -46.78
CA TYR A 1049 -4.20 -12.32 -47.21
C TYR A 1049 -2.77 -12.64 -46.75
N GLY A 1050 -1.80 -12.33 -47.62
CA GLY A 1050 -0.36 -12.32 -47.31
C GLY A 1050 0.16 -10.94 -46.90
N PRO A 1051 1.49 -10.76 -46.75
CA PRO A 1051 2.10 -9.56 -46.15
C PRO A 1051 1.83 -8.25 -46.90
N ASP A 1052 1.59 -8.32 -48.21
CA ASP A 1052 1.29 -7.15 -49.04
C ASP A 1052 -0.22 -6.81 -49.09
N GLY A 1053 -1.06 -7.55 -48.35
CA GLY A 1053 -2.51 -7.37 -48.34
C GLY A 1053 -3.21 -7.90 -49.60
N THR A 1054 -2.55 -8.75 -50.40
CA THR A 1054 -3.15 -9.43 -51.55
C THR A 1054 -3.39 -10.91 -51.27
N ARG A 1055 -4.28 -11.53 -52.05
CA ARG A 1055 -4.75 -12.92 -51.83
C ARG A 1055 -3.77 -13.99 -52.29
N GLY A 1056 -2.77 -13.62 -53.10
CA GLY A 1056 -1.85 -14.56 -53.77
C GLY A 1056 -0.45 -14.63 -53.15
N THR A 1057 -0.18 -13.87 -52.09
CA THR A 1057 1.12 -13.82 -51.42
C THR A 1057 1.07 -14.52 -50.08
N PHE A 1058 2.23 -14.92 -49.59
CA PHE A 1058 2.40 -15.66 -48.35
C PHE A 1058 3.40 -14.95 -47.46
N PHE A 1059 3.22 -15.06 -46.15
CA PHE A 1059 4.28 -14.76 -45.20
C PHE A 1059 5.28 -15.92 -45.30
N GLU A 1060 6.49 -15.63 -45.80
CA GLU A 1060 7.57 -16.61 -46.07
C GLU A 1060 8.80 -16.32 -45.19
N LEU A 1061 9.72 -17.28 -45.05
CA LEU A 1061 10.88 -17.10 -44.16
C LEU A 1061 11.85 -16.03 -44.72
N GLY A 1062 11.80 -14.83 -44.15
CA GLY A 1062 12.69 -13.71 -44.44
C GLY A 1062 13.38 -13.25 -43.16
N ALA A 1063 14.70 -13.04 -43.22
CA ALA A 1063 15.62 -12.87 -42.10
C ALA A 1063 15.46 -11.57 -41.28
N GLU A 1064 14.30 -11.29 -40.69
CA GLU A 1064 14.11 -10.11 -39.85
C GLU A 1064 13.58 -10.45 -38.46
N THR A 1065 14.41 -10.15 -37.45
CA THR A 1065 14.12 -10.21 -36.01
C THR A 1065 12.96 -9.31 -35.56
N GLU A 1066 12.43 -8.46 -36.45
CA GLU A 1066 11.36 -7.48 -36.18
C GLU A 1066 9.94 -7.98 -36.52
N GLY A 1067 9.80 -9.09 -37.25
CA GLY A 1067 8.50 -9.69 -37.63
C GLY A 1067 7.79 -8.99 -38.79
N TYR A 1068 6.81 -9.67 -39.40
CA TYR A 1068 6.05 -9.11 -40.52
C TYR A 1068 4.96 -8.15 -40.04
N VAL A 1069 4.92 -6.94 -40.60
CA VAL A 1069 3.81 -6.00 -40.38
C VAL A 1069 2.54 -6.55 -41.02
N ILE A 1070 1.45 -6.63 -40.25
CA ILE A 1070 0.18 -7.18 -40.71
C ILE A 1070 -0.57 -6.12 -41.55
N PRO A 1071 -1.03 -6.45 -42.78
CA PRO A 1071 -1.58 -5.47 -43.70
C PRO A 1071 -2.90 -4.89 -43.23
N LYS A 1072 -3.20 -3.64 -43.63
CA LYS A 1072 -4.41 -2.89 -43.24
C LYS A 1072 -5.73 -3.63 -43.47
N VAL A 1073 -5.78 -4.51 -44.47
CA VAL A 1073 -6.99 -5.30 -44.79
C VAL A 1073 -7.36 -6.30 -43.69
N ILE A 1074 -6.40 -6.70 -42.85
CA ILE A 1074 -6.61 -7.59 -41.70
C ILE A 1074 -6.95 -6.79 -40.43
N GLN A 1075 -6.68 -5.49 -40.38
CA GLN A 1075 -6.76 -4.64 -39.18
C GLN A 1075 -8.21 -4.27 -38.78
N GLY A 1076 -8.42 -3.99 -37.49
CA GLY A 1076 -9.67 -3.39 -36.99
C GLY A 1076 -10.88 -4.34 -37.00
N LYS A 1077 -10.61 -5.64 -36.85
CA LYS A 1077 -11.61 -6.72 -36.79
C LYS A 1077 -11.52 -7.44 -35.46
N ARG A 1078 -12.63 -7.99 -34.98
CA ARG A 1078 -12.69 -8.65 -33.66
C ARG A 1078 -12.11 -10.05 -33.66
N TYR A 1079 -12.35 -10.82 -34.71
CA TYR A 1079 -11.95 -12.23 -34.79
C TYR A 1079 -10.84 -12.41 -35.80
N LEU A 1080 -9.83 -13.20 -35.46
CA LEU A 1080 -8.66 -13.50 -36.29
C LEU A 1080 -8.48 -15.01 -36.44
N GLN A 1081 -8.05 -15.43 -37.62
CA GLN A 1081 -7.66 -16.81 -37.90
C GLN A 1081 -6.45 -16.83 -38.84
N TYR A 1082 -5.56 -17.80 -38.64
CA TYR A 1082 -4.41 -18.03 -39.51
C TYR A 1082 -4.46 -19.42 -40.13
N ARG A 1083 -3.82 -19.57 -41.29
CA ARG A 1083 -3.55 -20.86 -41.90
C ARG A 1083 -2.06 -21.03 -42.17
N VAL A 1084 -1.60 -22.26 -42.04
CA VAL A 1084 -0.23 -22.68 -42.32
C VAL A 1084 -0.26 -23.67 -43.48
N LEU A 1085 0.47 -23.36 -44.54
CA LEU A 1085 0.66 -24.21 -45.69
C LEU A 1085 2.07 -24.76 -45.65
N MET A 1086 2.19 -26.08 -45.69
CA MET A 1086 3.46 -26.79 -45.64
C MET A 1086 3.68 -27.54 -46.96
N GLU A 1087 4.83 -27.29 -47.60
CA GLU A 1087 5.26 -27.99 -48.80
C GLU A 1087 6.57 -28.76 -48.50
N THR A 1088 6.59 -30.06 -48.79
CA THR A 1088 7.79 -30.91 -48.64
C THR A 1088 8.29 -31.39 -50.00
N ASN A 1089 9.61 -31.56 -50.11
CA ASN A 1089 10.29 -32.08 -51.30
C ASN A 1089 10.64 -33.58 -51.22
N GLN A 1090 10.10 -34.31 -50.24
CA GLN A 1090 10.31 -35.75 -49.94
C GLN A 1090 11.52 -36.12 -49.10
N ASN A 1091 12.47 -35.21 -48.82
CA ASN A 1091 13.68 -35.53 -48.06
C ASN A 1091 13.64 -35.00 -46.62
N ALA A 1092 12.97 -33.87 -46.37
CA ALA A 1092 12.71 -33.35 -45.03
C ALA A 1092 11.27 -32.83 -44.86
N SER A 1093 10.75 -32.93 -43.63
CA SER A 1093 9.51 -32.31 -43.20
C SER A 1093 9.86 -31.07 -42.35
N PRO A 1094 9.37 -29.87 -42.67
CA PRO A 1094 9.61 -28.71 -41.84
C PRO A 1094 8.83 -28.83 -40.52
N THR A 1095 9.47 -28.50 -39.40
CA THR A 1095 8.81 -28.38 -38.08
C THR A 1095 8.60 -26.91 -37.74
N LEU A 1096 7.40 -26.60 -37.27
CA LEU A 1096 7.00 -25.26 -36.83
C LEU A 1096 6.86 -25.31 -35.30
N ASP A 1097 7.71 -24.55 -34.60
CA ASP A 1097 7.82 -24.60 -33.14
C ASP A 1097 6.84 -23.64 -32.46
N SER A 1098 6.65 -22.43 -33.01
CA SER A 1098 5.67 -21.47 -32.48
C SER A 1098 5.21 -20.44 -33.51
N ILE A 1099 3.99 -19.92 -33.37
CA ILE A 1099 3.50 -18.71 -34.07
C ILE A 1099 3.07 -17.68 -33.02
N THR A 1100 3.61 -16.47 -33.12
CA THR A 1100 3.27 -15.32 -32.29
C THR A 1100 2.67 -14.21 -33.15
N ILE A 1101 1.42 -13.84 -32.87
CA ILE A 1101 0.76 -12.64 -33.44
C ILE A 1101 0.59 -11.63 -32.32
N ARG A 1102 1.25 -10.49 -32.44
CA ARG A 1102 1.17 -9.44 -31.42
C ARG A 1102 0.14 -8.37 -31.81
N TYR A 1103 -0.70 -7.97 -30.86
CA TYR A 1103 -1.86 -7.10 -31.07
C TYR A 1103 -2.01 -6.11 -29.90
N GLY A 1104 -2.44 -4.88 -30.17
CA GLY A 1104 -2.53 -3.82 -29.16
C GLY A 1104 -2.25 -2.43 -29.75
N ASN A 1105 -2.21 -1.41 -28.89
CA ASN A 1105 -1.77 -0.05 -29.25
C ASN A 1105 -0.32 0.17 -28.84
#